data_AF-A0A151EIS0-F1
#
_entry.id   AF-A0A151EIS0-F1
#
_cell.length_a   1.000
_cell.length_b   1.000
_cell.length_c   1.000
_cell.angle_alpha   90.00
_cell.angle_beta   90.00
_cell.angle_gamma   90.00
#
_symmetry.space_group_name_H-M   'P 1'
#
loop_
_entity.id
_entity.type
_entity.pdbx_description
1 polymer ?
#
loop_
_entity_poly.entity_id
_entity_poly.type
_entity_poly.pdbx_seq_one_letter_code
_entity_poly.pdbx_strand_id
1 'polypeptide(L)'
;MKNNKKSKISIIEELHKILDNGSKKELPLKDEKFLKSLSERLIKTYQEELLVYKKAVKSEDNGKDYDSLEPKVAIYPREVKKKVEFKEIEEKQPEIKSIKPLEVGALQVKETKFEDEELFEVEKVEVSGPEFLEVKPKEITKSEKIEEPKVIEKEEISFWEPVEVIDKKSEDKSPKEKPVDFIEVSEKPDEVVHEEPQKVEILDEEKTRKIDVFKDFSNIDDKTAILLYNNGYTTIDELNTATIKDLTKIKGIKRKTAKNIKKELEKKTKQQKEKWEIVEEKKPLIEEDLPQWKDAEFEFEEIKEYKVETKEIEDKQKPEITDFYCSQCGLKIKEMVNFCPECGHNIKTDYEKNKKEKLPVFEQIKPVEIKEEPIESKEIDDMKNDLQNKTEEINNKDQTIKELQTALRIKEKELENKDKEIKFQVFKELESIDDKTAILLYKNGYSTIDALTTATLKDLTKIKGIKKKTAKAIIKEMEKKHEWIQDDTKVAQIDKIKEDEFKDIKSIDEKIGRLLRENGINSIDDLRNLNIKDLTKIRGIKRKVAKQIKHEIEKIPLCLELKEIEEEWEPIDEAKISKSKVKKIKGFKHGDYILYEKEMDTKSGKKKIVRYFSKSEPEDGKPIKLPKGYEVKENKKTGYPYLKKKK
;
A
#
# COMPACT_ATOMS: atom_id res chain seq x y z
N MET A 1 -44.04 -15.75 -5.75
CA MET A 1 -43.55 -14.46 -6.31
C MET A 1 -42.02 -14.44 -6.46
N LYS A 2 -41.48 -15.27 -7.36
CA LYS A 2 -40.05 -15.26 -7.73
C LYS A 2 -40.00 -15.34 -9.25
N ASN A 3 -39.88 -14.19 -9.92
CA ASN A 3 -39.45 -14.02 -11.32
C ASN A 3 -39.63 -12.54 -11.72
N ASN A 4 -38.77 -11.63 -11.24
CA ASN A 4 -38.68 -10.28 -11.83
C ASN A 4 -37.34 -9.57 -11.57
N LYS A 5 -36.23 -10.32 -11.49
CA LYS A 5 -34.89 -9.75 -11.32
C LYS A 5 -34.12 -9.59 -12.64
N LYS A 6 -34.54 -10.28 -13.72
CA LYS A 6 -33.88 -10.18 -15.04
C LYS A 6 -34.25 -8.91 -15.83
N SER A 7 -35.38 -8.26 -15.52
CA SER A 7 -35.84 -7.05 -16.20
C SER A 7 -35.12 -5.77 -15.73
N LYS A 8 -34.63 -5.72 -14.49
CA LYS A 8 -33.95 -4.51 -13.97
C LYS A 8 -32.53 -4.31 -14.50
N ILE A 9 -31.83 -5.40 -14.83
CA ILE A 9 -30.47 -5.33 -15.38
C ILE A 9 -30.51 -4.85 -16.83
N SER A 10 -31.51 -5.27 -17.62
CA SER A 10 -31.62 -4.77 -19.01
C SER A 10 -31.95 -3.28 -19.08
N ILE A 11 -32.73 -2.76 -18.14
CA ILE A 11 -33.09 -1.32 -18.09
C ILE A 11 -31.86 -0.46 -17.77
N ILE A 12 -30.96 -0.93 -16.88
CA ILE A 12 -29.73 -0.20 -16.55
C ILE A 12 -28.75 -0.24 -17.74
N GLU A 13 -28.62 -1.39 -18.41
CA GLU A 13 -27.80 -1.49 -19.63
C GLU A 13 -28.34 -0.65 -20.81
N GLU A 14 -29.66 -0.46 -20.90
CA GLU A 14 -30.28 0.47 -21.86
C GLU A 14 -30.03 1.93 -21.51
N LEU A 15 -30.09 2.31 -20.23
CA LEU A 15 -29.77 3.67 -19.79
C LEU A 15 -28.30 4.04 -20.05
N HIS A 16 -27.38 3.11 -19.83
CA HIS A 16 -25.96 3.31 -20.17
C HIS A 16 -25.76 3.52 -21.68
N LYS A 17 -26.46 2.74 -22.53
CA LYS A 17 -26.40 2.92 -23.98
C LYS A 17 -26.92 4.28 -24.46
N ILE A 18 -27.89 4.87 -23.74
CA ILE A 18 -28.46 6.18 -24.05
C ILE A 18 -27.53 7.32 -23.61
N LEU A 19 -26.89 7.19 -22.44
CA LEU A 19 -25.96 8.22 -21.92
C LEU A 19 -24.62 8.24 -22.67
N ASP A 20 -24.12 7.07 -23.07
CA ASP A 20 -22.81 6.97 -23.72
C ASP A 20 -22.84 7.26 -25.23
N ASN A 21 -24.00 7.13 -25.90
CA ASN A 21 -24.13 7.40 -27.33
C ASN A 21 -24.98 8.65 -27.58
N GLY A 22 -24.38 9.83 -27.45
CA GLY A 22 -24.99 11.13 -27.76
C GLY A 22 -25.36 11.38 -29.24
N SER A 23 -25.68 10.34 -30.01
CA SER A 23 -26.08 10.47 -31.42
C SER A 23 -27.60 10.37 -31.56
N LYS A 24 -28.21 11.46 -32.02
CA LYS A 24 -29.60 11.61 -32.46
C LYS A 24 -30.00 10.49 -33.43
N LYS A 25 -30.59 9.41 -32.93
CA LYS A 25 -31.42 8.50 -33.72
C LYS A 25 -32.77 8.37 -33.05
N GLU A 26 -33.81 8.66 -33.83
CA GLU A 26 -35.21 8.65 -33.43
C GLU A 26 -35.59 7.29 -32.85
N LEU A 27 -35.83 7.26 -31.55
CA LEU A 27 -36.42 6.12 -30.84
C LEU A 27 -37.95 6.27 -30.84
N PRO A 28 -38.71 5.17 -30.92
CA PRO A 28 -40.17 5.23 -30.94
C PRO A 28 -40.72 5.82 -29.63
N LEU A 29 -41.44 6.94 -29.78
CA LEU A 29 -42.13 7.67 -28.72
C LEU A 29 -43.15 6.77 -28.00
N LYS A 30 -42.79 6.23 -26.83
CA LYS A 30 -43.81 5.82 -25.83
C LYS A 30 -43.61 6.42 -24.44
N ASP A 31 -42.42 6.94 -24.11
CA ASP A 31 -42.13 7.45 -22.76
C ASP A 31 -41.56 8.88 -22.73
N GLU A 32 -42.07 9.75 -23.61
CA GLU A 32 -41.68 11.17 -23.64
C GLU A 32 -41.94 11.89 -22.30
N LYS A 33 -43.02 11.52 -21.60
CA LYS A 33 -43.33 12.05 -20.25
C LYS A 33 -42.30 11.63 -19.20
N PHE A 34 -41.73 10.42 -19.31
CA PHE A 34 -40.74 9.93 -18.35
C PHE A 34 -39.40 10.63 -18.56
N LEU A 35 -38.96 10.75 -19.81
CA LEU A 35 -37.72 11.46 -20.14
C LEU A 35 -37.81 12.94 -19.76
N LYS A 36 -38.95 13.59 -19.99
CA LYS A 36 -39.17 14.99 -19.59
C LYS A 36 -39.14 15.18 -18.07
N SER A 37 -39.75 14.27 -17.31
CA SER A 37 -39.68 14.29 -15.84
C SER A 37 -38.26 14.04 -15.31
N LEU A 38 -37.50 13.18 -15.98
CA LEU A 38 -36.13 12.87 -15.58
C LEU A 38 -35.17 14.02 -15.89
N SER A 39 -35.33 14.67 -17.06
CA SER A 39 -34.57 15.86 -17.41
C SER A 39 -34.88 17.03 -16.46
N GLU A 40 -36.15 17.23 -16.08
CA GLU A 40 -36.53 18.27 -15.11
C GLU A 40 -35.91 18.02 -13.73
N ARG A 41 -35.79 16.77 -13.27
CA ARG A 41 -35.10 16.45 -12.01
C ARG A 41 -33.60 16.71 -12.07
N LEU A 42 -32.96 16.38 -13.19
CA LEU A 42 -31.51 16.59 -13.37
C LEU A 42 -31.17 18.08 -13.48
N ILE A 43 -32.00 18.87 -14.16
CA ILE A 43 -31.82 20.33 -14.24
C ILE A 43 -32.01 20.98 -12.87
N LYS A 44 -33.01 20.53 -12.09
CA LYS A 44 -33.30 21.10 -10.77
C LYS A 44 -32.20 20.83 -9.75
N THR A 45 -31.60 19.64 -9.78
CA THR A 45 -30.46 19.28 -8.92
C THR A 45 -29.21 20.09 -9.25
N TYR A 46 -28.92 20.29 -10.53
CA TYR A 46 -27.79 21.13 -10.97
C TYR A 46 -27.97 22.61 -10.58
N GLN A 47 -29.19 23.14 -10.66
CA GLN A 47 -29.48 24.51 -10.22
C GLN A 47 -29.38 24.70 -8.70
N GLU A 48 -29.78 23.70 -7.91
CA GLU A 48 -29.63 23.72 -6.44
C GLU A 48 -28.15 23.69 -6.03
N GLU A 49 -27.32 22.86 -6.67
CA GLU A 49 -25.87 22.83 -6.42
C GLU A 49 -25.18 24.14 -6.80
N LEU A 50 -25.55 24.76 -7.94
CA LEU A 50 -25.00 26.06 -8.33
C LEU A 50 -25.40 27.20 -7.37
N LEU A 51 -26.58 27.11 -6.74
CA LEU A 51 -27.01 28.08 -5.72
C LEU A 51 -26.24 27.91 -4.40
N VAL A 52 -25.89 26.68 -4.05
CA VAL A 52 -25.01 26.39 -2.90
C VAL A 52 -23.60 26.92 -3.16
N TYR A 53 -23.06 26.69 -4.37
CA TYR A 53 -21.74 27.18 -4.76
C TYR A 53 -21.67 28.72 -4.81
N LYS A 54 -22.69 29.39 -5.36
CA LYS A 54 -22.77 30.87 -5.35
C LYS A 54 -22.93 31.49 -3.97
N LYS A 55 -23.43 30.75 -2.98
CA LYS A 55 -23.47 31.21 -1.58
C LYS A 55 -22.11 31.08 -0.89
N ALA A 56 -21.31 30.07 -1.24
CA ALA A 56 -19.97 29.87 -0.69
C ALA A 56 -18.94 30.87 -1.24
N VAL A 57 -19.05 31.23 -2.53
CA VAL A 57 -18.08 32.16 -3.16
C VAL A 57 -18.31 33.62 -2.77
N LYS A 58 -19.51 34.00 -2.31
CA LYS A 58 -19.79 35.38 -1.86
C LYS A 58 -19.24 35.72 -0.46
N SER A 59 -18.66 34.76 0.26
CA SER A 59 -18.10 35.00 1.60
C SER A 59 -16.59 35.27 1.64
N GLU A 60 -15.87 35.23 0.52
CA GLU A 60 -14.40 35.31 0.54
C GLU A 60 -13.78 36.56 -0.09
N ASP A 61 -14.53 37.39 -0.82
CA ASP A 61 -13.99 38.64 -1.38
C ASP A 61 -14.66 39.88 -0.79
N ASN A 62 -14.14 40.33 0.35
CA ASN A 62 -14.16 41.74 0.75
C ASN A 62 -12.97 41.98 1.69
N GLY A 63 -11.80 42.19 1.09
CA GLY A 63 -10.65 42.74 1.81
C GLY A 63 -10.93 44.18 2.23
N LYS A 64 -11.13 44.41 3.53
CA LYS A 64 -10.89 45.68 4.23
C LYS A 64 -10.50 45.40 5.68
N ASP A 65 -9.30 45.90 6.01
CA ASP A 65 -8.78 46.35 7.30
C ASP A 65 -9.23 45.63 8.58
N TYR A 66 -8.25 44.94 9.19
CA TYR A 66 -8.36 44.37 10.53
C TYR A 66 -8.46 45.47 11.58
N ASP A 67 -9.67 45.67 12.11
CA ASP A 67 -9.88 46.29 13.41
C ASP A 67 -10.57 45.31 14.36
N SER A 68 -9.99 45.24 15.56
CA SER A 68 -10.29 44.39 16.71
C SER A 68 -11.78 44.11 16.96
N LEU A 69 -12.19 42.84 16.87
CA LEU A 69 -13.52 42.38 17.30
C LEU A 69 -13.44 41.67 18.66
N GLU A 70 -13.62 42.44 19.72
CA GLU A 70 -14.05 41.91 21.02
C GLU A 70 -15.54 41.52 20.96
N PRO A 71 -15.94 40.34 21.46
CA PRO A 71 -17.33 39.94 21.46
C PRO A 71 -18.14 40.74 22.50
N LYS A 72 -19.06 41.59 22.03
CA LYS A 72 -20.09 42.21 22.88
C LYS A 72 -21.12 41.16 23.29
N VAL A 73 -21.08 40.75 24.56
CA VAL A 73 -22.10 39.90 25.19
C VAL A 73 -23.30 40.76 25.57
N ALA A 74 -24.43 40.59 24.87
CA ALA A 74 -25.71 41.16 25.28
C ALA A 74 -26.38 40.24 26.31
N ILE A 75 -26.43 40.67 27.57
CA ILE A 75 -27.17 39.99 28.64
C ILE A 75 -28.63 40.44 28.56
N TYR A 76 -29.54 39.54 28.20
CA TYR A 76 -30.97 39.76 28.34
C TYR A 76 -31.40 39.46 29.79
N PRO A 77 -32.03 40.40 30.50
CA PRO A 77 -32.53 40.14 31.85
C PRO A 77 -33.70 39.14 31.77
N ARG A 78 -33.55 38.04 32.51
CA ARG A 78 -34.56 36.98 32.61
C ARG A 78 -35.59 37.36 33.68
N GLU A 79 -36.85 37.44 33.30
CA GLU A 79 -37.96 37.76 34.20
C GLU A 79 -38.07 36.73 35.34
N VAL A 80 -38.05 37.25 36.56
CA VAL A 80 -38.17 36.52 37.83
C VAL A 80 -39.62 36.06 38.00
N LYS A 81 -39.86 34.75 37.95
CA LYS A 81 -41.16 34.18 38.32
C LYS A 81 -41.30 34.11 39.84
N LYS A 82 -42.52 34.46 40.26
CA LYS A 82 -43.05 34.64 41.61
C LYS A 82 -42.68 33.55 42.62
N LYS A 83 -42.46 34.04 43.85
CA LYS A 83 -42.37 33.33 45.13
C LYS A 83 -43.54 32.36 45.32
N VAL A 84 -43.23 31.14 45.76
CA VAL A 84 -44.17 30.25 46.46
C VAL A 84 -43.65 30.15 47.89
N GLU A 85 -44.47 30.57 48.84
CA GLU A 85 -44.23 30.49 50.27
C GLU A 85 -44.29 29.03 50.74
N PHE A 86 -43.32 28.61 51.54
CA PHE A 86 -43.48 27.49 52.46
C PHE A 86 -43.06 27.93 53.85
N LYS A 87 -43.97 27.71 54.79
CA LYS A 87 -43.91 28.08 56.20
C LYS A 87 -42.91 27.22 56.97
N GLU A 88 -42.32 27.87 57.97
CA GLU A 88 -41.43 27.35 59.00
C GLU A 88 -42.06 26.21 59.82
N ILE A 89 -41.25 25.20 60.12
CA ILE A 89 -41.40 24.36 61.30
C ILE A 89 -40.01 24.30 61.96
N GLU A 90 -39.96 24.81 63.18
CA GLU A 90 -38.82 24.78 64.10
C GLU A 90 -38.52 23.34 64.54
N GLU A 91 -37.24 22.95 64.62
CA GLU A 91 -36.84 21.88 65.52
C GLU A 91 -35.44 22.10 66.09
N LYS A 92 -35.33 21.84 67.39
CA LYS A 92 -34.32 22.31 68.33
C LYS A 92 -33.07 21.42 68.34
N GLN A 93 -31.93 22.04 68.67
CA GLN A 93 -30.72 21.35 69.14
C GLN A 93 -30.95 20.65 70.49
N PRO A 94 -30.07 19.69 70.83
CA PRO A 94 -29.41 19.84 72.12
C PRO A 94 -27.88 19.64 72.09
N GLU A 95 -27.25 20.42 72.97
CA GLU A 95 -25.85 20.48 73.34
C GLU A 95 -25.37 19.19 74.05
N ILE A 96 -24.11 18.80 73.86
CA ILE A 96 -23.39 17.95 74.82
C ILE A 96 -21.99 18.51 75.10
N LYS A 97 -21.67 18.49 76.39
CA LYS A 97 -20.59 19.16 77.12
C LYS A 97 -19.26 18.41 77.08
N SER A 98 -18.22 19.20 77.34
CA SER A 98 -16.81 18.90 77.57
C SER A 98 -16.51 18.00 78.77
N ILE A 99 -15.49 17.15 78.66
CA ILE A 99 -14.72 16.59 79.78
C ILE A 99 -13.21 16.55 79.42
N LYS A 100 -12.39 16.86 80.43
CA LYS A 100 -10.93 17.06 80.50
C LYS A 100 -10.09 15.75 80.45
N PRO A 101 -8.75 15.85 80.27
CA PRO A 101 -7.85 14.70 80.06
C PRO A 101 -7.40 14.05 81.38
N LEU A 102 -7.08 12.75 81.33
CA LEU A 102 -6.51 11.98 82.45
C LEU A 102 -5.27 11.21 81.99
N GLU A 103 -4.24 11.24 82.84
CA GLU A 103 -2.88 10.71 82.68
C GLU A 103 -2.76 9.17 82.79
N VAL A 104 -1.75 8.66 82.08
CA VAL A 104 -0.83 7.52 82.35
C VAL A 104 -1.36 6.27 83.08
N GLY A 105 -1.25 5.12 82.40
CA GLY A 105 -1.25 3.79 83.03
C GLY A 105 -0.79 2.69 82.08
N ALA A 106 0.39 2.12 82.35
CA ALA A 106 0.92 0.93 81.68
C ALA A 106 0.06 -0.31 81.95
N LEU A 107 -0.11 -1.21 80.97
CA LEU A 107 -0.50 -2.61 81.21
C LEU A 107 -0.28 -3.52 79.98
N GLN A 108 0.77 -4.34 80.11
CA GLN A 108 0.91 -5.78 79.82
C GLN A 108 0.03 -6.47 78.75
N VAL A 109 0.74 -7.03 77.76
CA VAL A 109 0.66 -8.40 77.20
C VAL A 109 -0.58 -9.22 77.57
N LYS A 110 -1.39 -9.55 76.55
CA LYS A 110 -2.15 -10.80 76.48
C LYS A 110 -2.11 -11.35 75.06
N GLU A 111 -1.49 -12.52 74.95
CA GLU A 111 -1.58 -13.43 73.80
C GLU A 111 -3.04 -13.88 73.63
N THR A 112 -3.63 -13.60 72.47
CA THR A 112 -4.86 -14.26 72.04
C THR A 112 -4.51 -15.28 70.97
N LYS A 113 -4.76 -16.54 71.33
CA LYS A 113 -4.74 -17.73 70.47
C LYS A 113 -5.69 -17.52 69.30
N PHE A 114 -5.22 -17.79 68.08
CA PHE A 114 -6.08 -18.00 66.93
C PHE A 114 -6.67 -19.40 67.02
N GLU A 115 -8.00 -19.49 66.95
CA GLU A 115 -8.76 -20.72 66.77
C GLU A 115 -8.76 -21.09 65.27
N ASP A 116 -8.48 -22.35 65.00
CA ASP A 116 -8.48 -22.99 63.68
C ASP A 116 -9.91 -23.37 63.26
N GLU A 117 -10.61 -22.55 62.49
CA GLU A 117 -11.85 -22.92 61.75
C GLU A 117 -11.88 -21.99 60.50
N GLU A 118 -12.02 -22.39 59.23
CA GLU A 118 -12.82 -23.44 58.60
C GLU A 118 -12.14 -23.90 57.29
N LEU A 119 -11.81 -25.21 57.20
CA LEU A 119 -11.52 -25.87 55.94
C LEU A 119 -12.84 -26.01 55.15
N PHE A 120 -12.93 -25.39 53.97
CA PHE A 120 -14.01 -25.65 53.03
C PHE A 120 -13.86 -27.05 52.43
N GLU A 121 -14.76 -27.97 52.82
CA GLU A 121 -15.02 -29.22 52.10
C GLU A 121 -15.60 -28.89 50.72
N VAL A 122 -14.81 -29.12 49.67
CA VAL A 122 -15.29 -29.07 48.29
C VAL A 122 -16.02 -30.37 47.99
N GLU A 123 -17.34 -30.29 47.99
CA GLU A 123 -18.27 -31.33 47.56
C GLU A 123 -17.97 -31.73 46.10
N LYS A 124 -17.51 -32.97 45.89
CA LYS A 124 -17.25 -33.52 44.56
C LYS A 124 -18.57 -33.75 43.84
N VAL A 125 -18.92 -32.83 42.94
CA VAL A 125 -20.00 -33.03 41.98
C VAL A 125 -19.55 -34.06 40.93
N GLU A 126 -20.15 -35.25 40.97
CA GLU A 126 -20.01 -36.26 39.93
C GLU A 126 -20.69 -35.79 38.65
N VAL A 127 -19.91 -35.23 37.73
CA VAL A 127 -20.39 -34.93 36.38
C VAL A 127 -20.39 -36.23 35.59
N SER A 128 -21.60 -36.76 35.35
CA SER A 128 -21.84 -37.86 34.41
C SER A 128 -21.43 -37.43 33.00
N GLY A 129 -20.28 -37.93 32.54
CA GLY A 129 -19.83 -37.76 31.17
C GLY A 129 -20.73 -38.53 30.19
N PRO A 130 -20.98 -38.01 28.98
CA PRO A 130 -21.80 -38.70 27.99
C PRO A 130 -21.09 -39.98 27.51
N GLU A 131 -21.80 -41.10 27.60
CA GLU A 131 -21.39 -42.41 27.07
C GLU A 131 -21.03 -42.30 25.58
N PHE A 132 -19.75 -42.46 25.26
CA PHE A 132 -19.29 -42.66 23.89
C PHE A 132 -19.64 -44.09 23.46
N LEU A 133 -20.62 -44.21 22.57
CA LEU A 133 -20.89 -45.42 21.79
C LEU A 133 -19.66 -45.72 20.90
N GLU A 134 -18.85 -46.69 21.31
CA GLU A 134 -17.80 -47.27 20.47
C GLU A 134 -18.43 -47.97 19.25
N VAL A 135 -18.37 -47.28 18.10
CA VAL A 135 -18.75 -47.86 16.82
C VAL A 135 -17.56 -48.68 16.30
N LYS A 136 -17.65 -50.01 16.45
CA LYS A 136 -16.73 -50.95 15.79
C LYS A 136 -16.81 -50.78 14.26
N PRO A 137 -15.68 -50.54 13.56
CA PRO A 137 -15.70 -50.53 12.11
C PRO A 137 -16.02 -51.93 11.56
N LYS A 138 -17.01 -51.97 10.66
CA LYS A 138 -17.42 -53.17 9.91
C LYS A 138 -16.24 -53.70 9.09
N GLU A 139 -15.94 -54.98 9.30
CA GLU A 139 -15.09 -55.79 8.44
C GLU A 139 -15.69 -55.84 7.02
N ILE A 140 -14.95 -55.28 6.06
CA ILE A 140 -15.21 -55.52 4.64
C ILE A 140 -14.29 -56.66 4.22
N THR A 141 -14.93 -57.78 3.94
CA THR A 141 -14.37 -59.01 3.43
C THR A 141 -14.26 -58.96 1.90
N LYS A 142 -13.13 -59.46 1.38
CA LYS A 142 -12.91 -60.03 0.02
C LYS A 142 -13.01 -59.04 -1.16
N SER A 143 -12.21 -59.09 -2.22
CA SER A 143 -11.10 -59.94 -2.65
C SER A 143 -10.67 -59.38 -4.01
N GLU A 144 -9.40 -59.11 -4.25
CA GLU A 144 -8.86 -59.22 -5.61
C GLU A 144 -7.33 -59.36 -5.57
N LYS A 145 -6.89 -60.48 -6.14
CA LYS A 145 -5.50 -60.87 -6.37
C LYS A 145 -4.83 -59.88 -7.31
N ILE A 146 -3.68 -59.32 -6.93
CA ILE A 146 -2.66 -58.89 -7.88
C ILE A 146 -1.29 -59.34 -7.34
N GLU A 147 -0.53 -59.91 -8.26
CA GLU A 147 0.69 -60.71 -8.10
C GLU A 147 1.90 -59.88 -7.63
N GLU A 148 2.73 -60.51 -6.81
CA GLU A 148 4.07 -60.05 -6.44
C GLU A 148 5.03 -60.10 -7.63
N PRO A 149 6.05 -59.23 -7.63
CA PRO A 149 7.38 -59.71 -7.99
C PRO A 149 8.44 -59.40 -6.93
N LYS A 150 8.98 -60.49 -6.38
CA LYS A 150 10.40 -60.82 -6.20
C LYS A 150 11.38 -59.71 -5.80
N VAL A 151 11.74 -59.77 -4.51
CA VAL A 151 13.10 -59.77 -3.94
C VAL A 151 14.24 -59.68 -4.97
N ILE A 152 14.99 -58.57 -4.93
CA ILE A 152 16.37 -58.47 -5.44
C ILE A 152 17.21 -57.75 -4.38
N GLU A 153 18.43 -58.25 -4.28
CA GLU A 153 19.39 -58.20 -3.20
C GLU A 153 19.95 -56.82 -2.84
N LYS A 154 20.44 -56.77 -1.60
CA LYS A 154 21.29 -55.71 -1.04
C LYS A 154 22.63 -55.73 -1.79
N GLU A 155 22.97 -54.65 -2.45
CA GLU A 155 24.36 -54.37 -2.84
C GLU A 155 24.86 -53.12 -2.13
N GLU A 156 26.03 -53.28 -1.53
CA GLU A 156 26.83 -52.32 -0.81
C GLU A 156 27.23 -51.15 -1.73
N ILE A 157 26.94 -49.92 -1.30
CA ILE A 157 27.42 -48.73 -2.00
C ILE A 157 28.83 -48.44 -1.50
N SER A 158 29.80 -48.79 -2.33
CA SER A 158 31.21 -48.44 -2.20
C SER A 158 31.44 -46.94 -2.44
N PHE A 159 32.09 -46.34 -1.44
CA PHE A 159 33.14 -45.32 -1.49
C PHE A 159 33.50 -44.75 -2.88
N TRP A 160 33.31 -43.44 -3.08
CA TRP A 160 33.79 -42.71 -4.26
C TRP A 160 35.20 -42.16 -4.00
N GLU A 161 36.17 -42.59 -4.81
CA GLU A 161 37.44 -41.90 -5.01
C GLU A 161 37.31 -40.83 -6.12
N PRO A 162 38.08 -39.72 -6.05
CA PRO A 162 37.99 -38.62 -7.00
C PRO A 162 38.69 -38.96 -8.33
N VAL A 163 37.97 -38.73 -9.44
CA VAL A 163 38.47 -38.90 -10.81
C VAL A 163 39.35 -37.73 -11.22
N GLU A 164 40.57 -38.05 -11.62
CA GLU A 164 41.55 -37.13 -12.19
C GLU A 164 41.11 -36.57 -13.55
N VAL A 165 41.41 -35.28 -13.73
CA VAL A 165 41.17 -34.47 -14.91
C VAL A 165 42.09 -34.95 -16.04
N ILE A 166 41.51 -35.42 -17.15
CA ILE A 166 42.23 -35.67 -18.41
C ILE A 166 41.76 -34.65 -19.44
N ASP A 167 42.65 -33.72 -19.76
CA ASP A 167 42.55 -32.82 -20.90
C ASP A 167 42.48 -33.60 -22.22
N LYS A 168 41.42 -33.38 -23.00
CA LYS A 168 41.36 -33.79 -24.41
C LYS A 168 41.08 -32.62 -25.32
N LYS A 169 42.18 -32.12 -25.89
CA LYS A 169 42.32 -31.55 -27.23
C LYS A 169 41.33 -32.22 -28.21
N SER A 170 40.53 -31.42 -28.91
CA SER A 170 39.83 -31.87 -30.11
C SER A 170 40.24 -30.98 -31.29
N GLU A 171 40.63 -31.70 -32.35
CA GLU A 171 41.23 -31.22 -33.60
C GLU A 171 40.16 -30.74 -34.60
N ASP A 172 40.62 -29.81 -35.43
CA ASP A 172 40.01 -29.31 -36.65
C ASP A 172 39.51 -30.40 -37.61
N LYS A 173 38.30 -30.22 -38.14
CA LYS A 173 37.87 -30.81 -39.43
C LYS A 173 37.04 -29.81 -40.25
N SER A 174 37.70 -29.26 -41.26
CA SER A 174 37.14 -28.58 -42.44
C SER A 174 36.26 -29.52 -43.29
N PRO A 175 35.19 -29.03 -43.96
CA PRO A 175 34.57 -29.73 -45.08
C PRO A 175 35.02 -29.20 -46.45
N LYS A 176 35.23 -30.17 -47.34
CA LYS A 176 35.74 -30.14 -48.71
C LYS A 176 34.87 -29.37 -49.71
N GLU A 177 35.56 -28.64 -50.58
CA GLU A 177 35.09 -28.08 -51.85
C GLU A 177 34.78 -29.19 -52.88
N LYS A 178 33.84 -28.93 -53.79
CA LYS A 178 33.58 -29.69 -55.01
C LYS A 178 33.77 -28.78 -56.23
N PRO A 179 34.19 -29.34 -57.38
CA PRO A 179 34.68 -28.57 -58.53
C PRO A 179 33.55 -28.01 -59.40
N VAL A 180 33.89 -26.90 -60.04
CA VAL A 180 33.10 -26.13 -60.99
C VAL A 180 33.31 -26.71 -62.40
N ASP A 181 32.23 -27.15 -63.04
CA ASP A 181 32.24 -27.48 -64.47
C ASP A 181 31.70 -26.30 -65.30
N PHE A 182 32.48 -26.03 -66.33
CA PHE A 182 32.33 -25.04 -67.40
C PHE A 182 31.19 -25.45 -68.35
N ILE A 183 30.24 -24.55 -68.64
CA ILE A 183 29.36 -24.66 -69.82
C ILE A 183 29.24 -23.29 -70.50
N GLU A 184 29.55 -23.29 -71.79
CA GLU A 184 29.63 -22.17 -72.71
C GLU A 184 28.34 -22.04 -73.57
N VAL A 185 27.98 -20.78 -73.86
CA VAL A 185 27.25 -20.25 -75.04
C VAL A 185 25.80 -20.69 -75.31
N SER A 186 24.86 -19.71 -75.33
CA SER A 186 24.18 -19.27 -76.57
C SER A 186 23.22 -18.08 -76.35
N GLU A 187 23.23 -17.16 -77.31
CA GLU A 187 22.48 -15.89 -77.37
C GLU A 187 21.04 -16.03 -77.93
N LYS A 188 20.16 -15.10 -77.47
CA LYS A 188 18.91 -14.52 -78.08
C LYS A 188 17.58 -15.31 -78.01
N PRO A 189 16.42 -14.64 -78.18
CA PRO A 189 15.99 -13.33 -77.61
C PRO A 189 14.55 -13.37 -77.03
N ASP A 190 14.21 -12.33 -76.26
CA ASP A 190 12.85 -11.82 -75.94
C ASP A 190 11.76 -12.82 -75.55
N GLU A 191 11.61 -13.08 -74.24
CA GLU A 191 10.36 -13.60 -73.69
C GLU A 191 10.06 -12.99 -72.31
N VAL A 192 8.78 -12.65 -72.12
CA VAL A 192 8.21 -11.76 -71.11
C VAL A 192 8.53 -12.19 -69.67
N VAL A 193 9.25 -11.33 -68.94
CA VAL A 193 9.58 -11.48 -67.52
C VAL A 193 8.30 -11.35 -66.68
N HIS A 194 7.76 -12.49 -66.24
CA HIS A 194 6.95 -12.55 -65.02
C HIS A 194 7.92 -12.68 -63.84
N GLU A 195 8.10 -11.58 -63.09
CA GLU A 195 8.87 -11.60 -61.84
C GLU A 195 8.21 -12.54 -60.82
N GLU A 196 8.81 -13.73 -60.63
CA GLU A 196 8.60 -14.50 -59.42
C GLU A 196 9.23 -13.74 -58.24
N PRO A 197 8.47 -13.48 -57.15
CA PRO A 197 9.02 -12.76 -56.01
C PRO A 197 10.12 -13.59 -55.35
N GLN A 198 11.35 -13.09 -55.44
CA GLN A 198 12.50 -13.60 -54.71
C GLN A 198 12.13 -13.70 -53.22
N LYS A 199 12.20 -14.92 -52.70
CA LYS A 199 11.94 -15.25 -51.31
C LYS A 199 13.14 -14.81 -50.49
N VAL A 200 13.18 -13.52 -50.14
CA VAL A 200 14.22 -12.94 -49.27
C VAL A 200 14.20 -13.68 -47.93
N GLU A 201 15.29 -14.37 -47.60
CA GLU A 201 15.52 -14.94 -46.26
C GLU A 201 15.71 -13.78 -45.27
N ILE A 202 14.60 -13.30 -44.72
CA ILE A 202 14.61 -12.34 -43.62
C ILE A 202 15.25 -13.02 -42.42
N LEU A 203 16.37 -12.46 -41.94
CA LEU A 203 17.09 -12.87 -40.73
C LEU A 203 16.12 -13.13 -39.56
N ASP A 204 16.34 -14.24 -38.85
CA ASP A 204 15.45 -14.70 -37.79
C ASP A 204 15.35 -13.75 -36.58
N GLU A 205 16.32 -12.84 -36.42
CA GLU A 205 16.30 -11.82 -35.35
C GLU A 205 15.24 -10.73 -35.54
N GLU A 206 14.91 -10.36 -36.78
CA GLU A 206 13.83 -9.39 -36.99
C GLU A 206 12.45 -10.00 -36.74
N LYS A 207 12.30 -11.30 -37.04
CA LYS A 207 11.04 -12.01 -36.81
C LYS A 207 10.74 -12.09 -35.33
N THR A 208 11.74 -12.33 -34.47
CA THR A 208 11.52 -12.44 -33.02
C THR A 208 11.08 -11.12 -32.40
N ARG A 209 11.71 -9.99 -32.77
CA ARG A 209 11.31 -8.65 -32.29
C ARG A 209 9.88 -8.28 -32.70
N LYS A 210 9.46 -8.66 -33.92
CA LYS A 210 8.10 -8.44 -34.44
C LYS A 210 7.05 -9.24 -33.66
N ILE A 211 7.42 -10.41 -33.13
CA ILE A 211 6.52 -11.30 -32.41
C ILE A 211 6.43 -10.91 -30.93
N ASP A 212 7.52 -10.43 -30.31
CA ASP A 212 7.61 -10.17 -28.86
C ASP A 212 6.52 -9.26 -28.30
N VAL A 213 6.12 -8.21 -29.04
CA VAL A 213 5.07 -7.27 -28.59
C VAL A 213 3.70 -7.95 -28.40
N PHE A 214 3.45 -9.05 -29.11
CA PHE A 214 2.15 -9.73 -29.11
C PHE A 214 2.16 -11.10 -28.43
N LYS A 215 3.30 -11.56 -27.90
CA LYS A 215 3.44 -12.90 -27.27
C LYS A 215 2.51 -13.14 -26.10
N ASP A 216 2.12 -12.08 -25.40
CA ASP A 216 1.23 -12.23 -24.25
C ASP A 216 -0.24 -12.52 -24.65
N PHE A 217 -0.59 -12.51 -25.94
CA PHE A 217 -1.97 -12.73 -26.41
C PHE A 217 -2.15 -14.16 -26.92
N SER A 218 -2.95 -14.94 -26.17
CA SER A 218 -3.23 -16.35 -26.46
C SER A 218 -3.98 -16.58 -27.78
N ASN A 219 -4.69 -15.56 -28.30
CA ASN A 219 -5.42 -15.65 -29.56
C ASN A 219 -4.66 -15.09 -30.78
N ILE A 220 -3.39 -14.67 -30.62
CA ILE A 220 -2.55 -14.16 -31.71
C ILE A 220 -1.46 -15.18 -32.00
N ASP A 221 -1.59 -15.92 -33.10
CA ASP A 221 -0.52 -16.79 -33.60
C ASP A 221 0.65 -15.96 -34.13
N ASP A 222 1.87 -16.52 -34.15
CA ASP A 222 3.08 -15.84 -34.66
C ASP A 222 2.90 -15.28 -36.08
N LYS A 223 2.19 -16.02 -36.95
CA LYS A 223 1.84 -15.57 -38.31
C LYS A 223 0.93 -14.35 -38.29
N THR A 224 -0.01 -14.30 -37.35
CA THR A 224 -0.93 -13.17 -37.19
C THR A 224 -0.20 -11.97 -36.60
N ALA A 225 0.72 -12.17 -35.66
CA ALA A 225 1.57 -11.12 -35.11
C ALA A 225 2.41 -10.44 -36.22
N ILE A 226 3.02 -11.24 -37.11
CA ILE A 226 3.78 -10.73 -38.26
C ILE A 226 2.85 -9.93 -39.21
N LEU A 227 1.64 -10.42 -39.49
CA LEU A 227 0.67 -9.70 -40.33
C LEU A 227 0.25 -8.36 -39.72
N LEU A 228 -0.01 -8.31 -38.41
CA LEU A 228 -0.35 -7.07 -37.70
C LEU A 228 0.80 -6.06 -37.78
N TYR A 229 2.03 -6.51 -37.48
CA TYR A 229 3.22 -5.68 -37.53
C TYR A 229 3.46 -5.09 -38.93
N ASN A 230 3.37 -5.92 -39.98
CA ASN A 230 3.55 -5.47 -41.36
C ASN A 230 2.46 -4.48 -41.84
N ASN A 231 1.32 -4.42 -41.15
CA ASN A 231 0.24 -3.45 -41.42
C ASN A 231 0.31 -2.22 -40.51
N GLY A 232 1.43 -2.01 -39.82
CA GLY A 232 1.68 -0.82 -39.00
C GLY A 232 1.09 -0.88 -37.59
N TYR A 233 0.62 -2.04 -37.13
CA TYR A 233 0.24 -2.25 -35.73
C TYR A 233 1.47 -2.74 -34.97
N THR A 234 2.28 -1.80 -34.50
CA THR A 234 3.54 -2.06 -33.78
C THR A 234 3.35 -2.03 -32.27
N THR A 235 2.30 -1.37 -31.77
CA THR A 235 2.00 -1.26 -30.34
C THR A 235 0.62 -1.82 -29.98
N ILE A 236 0.44 -2.17 -28.69
CA ILE A 236 -0.84 -2.66 -28.15
C ILE A 236 -1.92 -1.57 -28.24
N ASP A 237 -1.53 -0.30 -28.13
CA ASP A 237 -2.44 0.86 -28.17
C ASP A 237 -2.99 1.12 -29.57
N GLU A 238 -2.16 1.00 -30.61
CA GLU A 238 -2.61 1.02 -32.02
C GLU A 238 -3.63 -0.10 -32.30
N LEU A 239 -3.39 -1.29 -31.74
CA LEU A 239 -4.32 -2.42 -31.85
C LEU A 239 -5.63 -2.17 -31.07
N ASN A 240 -5.55 -1.44 -29.96
CA ASN A 240 -6.70 -1.03 -29.14
C ASN A 240 -7.56 0.05 -29.80
N THR A 241 -6.96 0.95 -30.58
CA THR A 241 -7.67 1.99 -31.34
C THR A 241 -8.26 1.45 -32.65
N ALA A 242 -7.63 0.43 -33.26
CA ALA A 242 -8.09 -0.18 -34.51
C ALA A 242 -9.54 -0.70 -34.44
N THR A 243 -10.36 -0.52 -35.47
CA THR A 243 -11.69 -1.14 -35.48
C THR A 243 -11.63 -2.60 -35.95
N ILE A 244 -12.66 -3.41 -35.66
CA ILE A 244 -12.76 -4.77 -36.20
C ILE A 244 -12.71 -4.76 -37.74
N LYS A 245 -13.21 -3.70 -38.38
CA LYS A 245 -13.18 -3.54 -39.84
C LYS A 245 -11.74 -3.39 -40.33
N ASP A 246 -10.91 -2.60 -39.65
CA ASP A 246 -9.52 -2.36 -40.03
C ASP A 246 -8.68 -3.63 -39.91
N LEU A 247 -8.87 -4.39 -38.82
CA LEU A 247 -8.22 -5.70 -38.66
C LEU A 247 -8.65 -6.70 -39.73
N THR A 248 -9.89 -6.67 -40.21
CA THR A 248 -10.35 -7.55 -41.29
C THR A 248 -9.92 -7.11 -42.70
N LYS A 249 -9.41 -5.89 -42.87
CA LYS A 249 -8.79 -5.46 -44.14
C LYS A 249 -7.45 -6.17 -44.36
N ILE A 250 -6.81 -6.64 -43.29
CA ILE A 250 -5.55 -7.38 -43.36
C ILE A 250 -5.81 -8.78 -43.92
N LYS A 251 -5.25 -9.08 -45.09
CA LYS A 251 -5.37 -10.38 -45.76
C LYS A 251 -4.79 -11.48 -44.85
N GLY A 252 -5.64 -12.41 -44.44
CA GLY A 252 -5.29 -13.51 -43.52
C GLY A 252 -5.96 -13.44 -42.15
N ILE A 253 -6.50 -12.29 -41.74
CA ILE A 253 -7.19 -12.14 -40.46
C ILE A 253 -8.71 -12.30 -40.67
N LYS A 254 -9.27 -13.41 -40.19
CA LYS A 254 -10.72 -13.66 -40.25
C LYS A 254 -11.46 -12.75 -39.26
N ARG A 255 -12.71 -12.40 -39.56
CA ARG A 255 -13.56 -11.59 -38.65
C ARG A 255 -13.69 -12.18 -37.24
N LYS A 256 -13.63 -13.51 -37.10
CA LYS A 256 -13.65 -14.18 -35.79
C LYS A 256 -12.35 -13.94 -35.00
N THR A 257 -11.18 -14.00 -35.65
CA THR A 257 -9.90 -13.74 -34.98
C THR A 257 -9.79 -12.28 -34.58
N ALA A 258 -10.16 -11.34 -35.45
CA ALA A 258 -10.24 -9.91 -35.11
C ALA A 258 -11.13 -9.62 -33.89
N LYS A 259 -12.28 -10.30 -33.78
CA LYS A 259 -13.16 -10.19 -32.59
C LYS A 259 -12.53 -10.78 -31.34
N ASN A 260 -11.80 -11.89 -31.45
CA ASN A 260 -11.15 -12.51 -30.31
C ASN A 260 -10.00 -11.64 -29.78
N ILE A 261 -9.20 -11.07 -30.68
CA ILE A 261 -8.13 -10.12 -30.35
C ILE A 261 -8.69 -8.94 -29.55
N LYS A 262 -9.77 -8.32 -30.03
CA LYS A 262 -10.44 -7.22 -29.30
C LYS A 262 -10.95 -7.61 -27.92
N LYS A 263 -11.60 -8.77 -27.81
CA LYS A 263 -12.08 -9.26 -26.51
C LYS A 263 -10.95 -9.53 -25.52
N GLU A 264 -9.80 -10.01 -26.00
CA GLU A 264 -8.64 -10.26 -25.14
C GLU A 264 -7.99 -8.95 -24.68
N LEU A 265 -7.88 -7.96 -25.57
CA LEU A 265 -7.43 -6.61 -25.24
C LEU A 265 -8.33 -5.92 -24.19
N GLU A 266 -9.64 -6.01 -24.33
CA GLU A 266 -10.60 -5.49 -23.35
C GLU A 266 -10.46 -6.17 -21.97
N LYS A 267 -10.12 -7.47 -21.94
CA LYS A 267 -9.87 -8.18 -20.68
C LYS A 267 -8.58 -7.73 -20.01
N LYS A 268 -7.50 -7.59 -20.76
CA LYS A 268 -6.21 -7.13 -20.22
C LYS A 268 -6.26 -5.69 -19.72
N THR A 269 -6.93 -4.80 -20.45
CA THR A 269 -7.12 -3.41 -20.00
C THR A 269 -7.96 -3.32 -18.72
N LYS A 270 -8.98 -4.19 -18.55
CA LYS A 270 -9.71 -4.31 -17.28
C LYS A 270 -8.83 -4.83 -16.14
N GLN A 271 -8.04 -5.89 -16.38
CA GLN A 271 -7.12 -6.43 -15.38
C GLN A 271 -6.05 -5.42 -14.95
N GLN A 272 -5.52 -4.62 -15.89
CA GLN A 272 -4.59 -3.54 -15.55
C GLN A 272 -5.27 -2.47 -14.70
N LYS A 273 -6.50 -2.04 -15.03
CA LYS A 273 -7.25 -1.08 -14.21
C LYS A 273 -7.51 -1.58 -12.79
N GLU A 274 -7.99 -2.83 -12.65
CA GLU A 274 -8.21 -3.45 -11.34
C GLU A 274 -6.91 -3.55 -10.53
N LYS A 275 -5.78 -3.86 -11.19
CA LYS A 275 -4.46 -3.91 -10.53
C LYS A 275 -4.01 -2.54 -10.03
N TRP A 276 -4.26 -1.46 -10.79
CA TRP A 276 -3.91 -0.10 -10.39
C TRP A 276 -4.81 0.40 -9.24
N GLU A 277 -6.11 0.08 -9.28
CA GLU A 277 -7.07 0.44 -8.23
C GLU A 277 -6.72 -0.23 -6.88
N ILE A 278 -6.25 -1.49 -6.90
CA ILE A 278 -5.76 -2.19 -5.70
C ILE A 278 -4.46 -1.57 -5.14
N VAL A 279 -3.64 -0.94 -5.98
CA VAL A 279 -2.40 -0.26 -5.56
C VAL A 279 -2.71 1.11 -4.95
N GLU A 280 -3.70 1.82 -5.48
CA GLU A 280 -4.16 3.11 -4.94
C GLU A 280 -4.91 2.96 -3.61
N GLU A 281 -5.73 1.93 -3.42
CA GLU A 281 -6.43 1.69 -2.15
C GLU A 281 -5.49 1.32 -0.98
N LYS A 282 -4.23 0.96 -1.25
CA LYS A 282 -3.24 0.57 -0.22
C LYS A 282 -2.32 1.72 0.24
N LYS A 283 -2.57 2.97 -0.15
CA LYS A 283 -1.88 4.14 0.42
C LYS A 283 -2.86 5.10 1.10
N PRO A 284 -3.04 5.00 2.42
CA PRO A 284 -3.12 6.15 3.27
C PRO A 284 -1.73 6.37 3.90
N LEU A 285 -0.96 7.31 3.35
CA LEU A 285 0.14 7.91 4.10
C LEU A 285 -0.53 8.81 5.16
N ILE A 286 -0.49 8.37 6.41
CA ILE A 286 -0.67 9.25 7.57
C ILE A 286 0.55 10.17 7.58
N GLU A 287 0.32 11.44 7.31
CA GLU A 287 1.34 12.49 7.12
C GLU A 287 1.84 13.09 8.46
N GLU A 288 1.52 12.47 9.61
CA GLU A 288 1.72 13.07 10.94
C GLU A 288 2.96 12.60 11.73
N ASP A 289 3.73 11.61 11.26
CA ASP A 289 4.93 11.13 11.97
C ASP A 289 6.21 11.20 11.10
N LEU A 290 6.51 12.38 10.56
CA LEU A 290 7.88 12.69 10.11
C LEU A 290 8.72 13.05 11.35
N PRO A 291 9.71 12.22 11.75
CA PRO A 291 10.58 12.54 12.87
C PRO A 291 11.36 13.81 12.56
N GLN A 292 11.26 14.81 13.44
CA GLN A 292 12.12 16.00 13.42
C GLN A 292 13.58 15.56 13.63
N TRP A 293 14.34 15.45 12.54
CA TRP A 293 15.79 15.31 12.62
C TRP A 293 16.38 16.68 12.97
N LYS A 294 16.52 16.93 14.27
CA LYS A 294 17.40 17.99 14.76
C LYS A 294 18.83 17.51 14.66
N ASP A 295 19.60 18.21 13.83
CA ASP A 295 21.03 18.50 13.97
C ASP A 295 21.90 17.31 14.42
N ALA A 296 22.10 16.35 13.52
CA ALA A 296 23.28 15.51 13.56
C ALA A 296 24.37 16.18 12.70
N GLU A 297 25.30 16.88 13.37
CA GLU A 297 26.58 17.31 12.79
C GLU A 297 27.32 16.04 12.33
N PHE A 298 27.28 15.77 11.03
CA PHE A 298 28.03 14.70 10.40
C PHE A 298 29.32 15.31 9.83
N GLU A 299 30.44 15.07 10.50
CA GLU A 299 31.79 15.39 9.99
C GLU A 299 32.04 14.56 8.73
N PHE A 300 31.92 15.20 7.55
CA PHE A 300 32.40 14.63 6.30
C PHE A 300 33.91 14.89 6.19
N GLU A 301 34.70 13.82 6.28
CA GLU A 301 36.12 13.84 5.93
C GLU A 301 36.31 14.27 4.47
N GLU A 302 37.27 15.19 4.27
CA GLU A 302 37.66 15.82 3.02
C GLU A 302 37.93 14.82 1.89
N ILE A 303 37.05 14.77 0.90
CA ILE A 303 37.38 14.25 -0.44
C ILE A 303 37.87 15.42 -1.28
N LYS A 304 39.17 15.38 -1.62
CA LYS A 304 39.89 16.35 -2.45
C LYS A 304 39.16 16.67 -3.75
N GLU A 305 38.73 17.92 -3.87
CA GLU A 305 38.16 18.51 -5.07
C GLU A 305 39.20 18.58 -6.21
N TYR A 306 38.86 17.95 -7.34
CA TYR A 306 39.52 18.19 -8.62
C TYR A 306 38.81 19.39 -9.27
N LYS A 307 39.50 20.53 -9.34
CA LYS A 307 39.04 21.74 -10.06
C LYS A 307 38.86 21.42 -11.55
N VAL A 308 37.63 21.45 -12.03
CA VAL A 308 37.32 21.64 -13.45
C VAL A 308 36.80 23.07 -13.60
N GLU A 309 37.53 23.88 -14.36
CA GLU A 309 37.17 25.25 -14.70
C GLU A 309 35.91 25.25 -15.57
N THR A 310 34.77 25.60 -14.99
CA THR A 310 33.58 25.99 -15.73
C THR A 310 33.65 27.49 -16.00
N LYS A 311 33.90 27.84 -17.27
CA LYS A 311 33.68 29.19 -17.79
C LYS A 311 32.21 29.53 -17.79
N GLU A 312 31.95 30.79 -17.43
CA GLU A 312 30.67 31.50 -17.42
C GLU A 312 29.92 31.33 -18.74
N ILE A 313 28.67 30.85 -18.67
CA ILE A 313 27.67 31.03 -19.72
C ILE A 313 26.50 31.75 -19.06
N GLU A 314 26.35 33.01 -19.48
CA GLU A 314 25.36 33.98 -19.05
C GLU A 314 23.90 33.55 -19.34
N ASP A 315 23.03 34.03 -18.46
CA ASP A 315 21.59 34.23 -18.59
C ASP A 315 21.10 34.46 -20.04
N LYS A 316 20.49 33.45 -20.67
CA LYS A 316 19.54 33.66 -21.77
C LYS A 316 18.38 32.67 -21.74
N GLN A 317 17.18 33.27 -21.79
CA GLN A 317 15.87 32.69 -22.14
C GLN A 317 15.04 32.05 -21.02
N LYS A 318 14.54 32.91 -20.15
CA LYS A 318 13.20 32.72 -19.55
C LYS A 318 12.17 32.85 -20.69
N PRO A 319 11.28 31.87 -20.95
CA PRO A 319 10.31 31.99 -22.03
C PRO A 319 9.34 33.14 -21.71
N GLU A 320 9.26 34.13 -22.60
CA GLU A 320 8.24 35.17 -22.54
C GLU A 320 6.87 34.50 -22.61
N ILE A 321 6.14 34.57 -21.49
CA ILE A 321 4.75 34.12 -21.43
C ILE A 321 3.95 35.12 -22.26
N THR A 322 3.62 34.75 -23.50
CA THR A 322 2.74 35.54 -24.35
C THR A 322 1.34 35.51 -23.78
N ASP A 323 0.84 36.66 -23.34
CA ASP A 323 -0.52 36.80 -22.82
C ASP A 323 -1.55 36.56 -23.94
N PHE A 324 -2.47 35.62 -23.74
CA PHE A 324 -3.55 35.36 -24.70
C PHE A 324 -4.79 36.18 -24.34
N TYR A 325 -5.43 36.77 -25.34
CA TYR A 325 -6.66 37.55 -25.18
C TYR A 325 -7.81 36.88 -25.93
N CYS A 326 -8.99 36.84 -25.32
CA CYS A 326 -10.20 36.38 -26.01
C CYS A 326 -10.60 37.39 -27.10
N SER A 327 -10.74 36.91 -28.34
CA SER A 327 -11.14 37.71 -29.51
C SER A 327 -12.51 38.40 -29.38
N GLN A 328 -13.44 37.83 -28.59
CA GLN A 328 -14.80 38.38 -28.46
C GLN A 328 -14.97 39.34 -27.28
N CYS A 329 -14.40 39.04 -26.11
CA CYS A 329 -14.59 39.87 -24.91
C CYS A 329 -13.33 40.59 -24.43
N GLY A 330 -12.16 40.32 -25.02
CA GLY A 330 -10.89 40.96 -24.66
C GLY A 330 -10.28 40.48 -23.33
N LEU A 331 -10.86 39.46 -22.68
CA LEU A 331 -10.34 38.94 -21.41
C LEU A 331 -8.94 38.32 -21.60
N LYS A 332 -8.01 38.69 -20.72
CA LYS A 332 -6.65 38.15 -20.67
C LYS A 332 -6.64 36.80 -19.95
N ILE A 333 -6.18 35.77 -20.63
CA ILE A 333 -6.20 34.37 -20.20
C ILE A 333 -4.76 33.91 -19.95
N LYS A 334 -4.46 33.53 -18.71
CA LYS A 334 -3.10 33.18 -18.27
C LYS A 334 -2.69 31.74 -18.63
N GLU A 335 -3.65 30.87 -18.97
CA GLU A 335 -3.42 29.45 -19.25
C GLU A 335 -4.27 28.97 -20.44
N MET A 336 -3.77 28.01 -21.24
CA MET A 336 -4.48 27.50 -22.42
C MET A 336 -5.79 26.77 -22.06
N VAL A 337 -6.89 27.51 -21.91
CA VAL A 337 -8.25 26.97 -21.80
C VAL A 337 -8.94 26.95 -23.16
N ASN A 338 -9.75 25.91 -23.41
CA ASN A 338 -10.44 25.74 -24.69
C ASN A 338 -11.57 26.76 -24.92
N PHE A 339 -12.15 27.29 -23.84
CA PHE A 339 -13.28 28.22 -23.89
C PHE A 339 -13.00 29.41 -22.97
N CYS A 340 -13.39 30.60 -23.41
CA CYS A 340 -13.30 31.80 -22.60
C CYS A 340 -14.30 31.71 -21.43
N PRO A 341 -13.87 31.88 -20.17
CA PRO A 341 -14.74 31.73 -19.01
C PRO A 341 -15.85 32.78 -18.93
N GLU A 342 -15.67 33.96 -19.55
CA GLU A 342 -16.69 35.01 -19.54
C GLU A 342 -17.73 34.85 -20.66
N CYS A 343 -17.29 34.67 -21.91
CA CYS A 343 -18.21 34.67 -23.05
C CYS A 343 -18.52 33.27 -23.61
N GLY A 344 -17.83 32.22 -23.15
CA GLY A 344 -18.00 30.85 -23.64
C GLY A 344 -17.44 30.62 -25.06
N HIS A 345 -16.74 31.60 -25.64
CA HIS A 345 -16.19 31.49 -27.00
C HIS A 345 -15.02 30.50 -27.06
N ASN A 346 -14.95 29.70 -28.12
CA ASN A 346 -13.89 28.70 -28.29
C ASN A 346 -12.60 29.35 -28.81
N ILE A 347 -11.55 29.32 -28.00
CA ILE A 347 -10.29 30.03 -28.28
C ILE A 347 -9.43 29.26 -29.29
N LYS A 348 -9.57 27.93 -29.36
CA LYS A 348 -8.79 27.08 -30.28
C LYS A 348 -9.12 27.37 -31.74
N THR A 349 -10.40 27.61 -32.05
CA THR A 349 -10.84 27.84 -33.42
C THR A 349 -10.30 29.14 -34.00
N ASP A 350 -10.08 30.15 -33.15
CA ASP A 350 -9.59 31.46 -33.58
C ASP A 350 -8.07 31.47 -33.74
N TYR A 351 -7.34 30.72 -32.92
CA TYR A 351 -5.91 30.52 -33.12
C TYR A 351 -5.62 29.76 -34.42
N GLU A 352 -6.39 28.70 -34.72
CA GLU A 352 -6.25 27.95 -35.98
C GLU A 352 -6.69 28.76 -37.20
N LYS A 353 -7.72 29.62 -37.08
CA LYS A 353 -8.12 30.54 -38.16
C LYS A 353 -7.05 31.60 -38.42
N ASN A 354 -6.52 32.24 -37.38
CA ASN A 354 -5.42 33.21 -37.52
C ASN A 354 -4.13 32.57 -38.05
N LYS A 355 -3.88 31.29 -37.74
CA LYS A 355 -2.76 30.52 -38.31
C LYS A 355 -2.96 30.19 -39.80
N LYS A 356 -4.21 30.07 -40.26
CA LYS A 356 -4.56 29.84 -41.68
C LYS A 356 -4.66 31.13 -42.49
N GLU A 357 -5.08 32.25 -41.90
CA GLU A 357 -5.15 33.57 -42.57
C GLU A 357 -3.79 34.27 -42.69
N LYS A 358 -2.75 33.80 -41.98
CA LYS A 358 -1.35 34.25 -42.17
C LYS A 358 -0.56 33.46 -43.23
N LEU A 359 -1.22 32.58 -43.99
CA LEU A 359 -0.64 32.11 -45.25
C LEU A 359 -0.87 33.19 -46.31
N PRO A 360 0.17 33.73 -46.95
CA PRO A 360 -0.01 34.75 -47.96
C PRO A 360 -0.88 34.17 -49.07
N VAL A 361 -2.05 34.78 -49.27
CA VAL A 361 -2.86 34.58 -50.48
C VAL A 361 -1.96 35.03 -51.63
N PHE A 362 -1.53 34.06 -52.44
CA PHE A 362 -0.83 34.30 -53.69
C PHE A 362 -1.83 34.92 -54.67
N GLU A 363 -2.08 36.22 -54.50
CA GLU A 363 -2.72 37.03 -55.52
C GLU A 363 -1.84 36.99 -56.76
N GLN A 364 -2.49 36.84 -57.92
CA GLN A 364 -1.86 36.81 -59.22
C GLN A 364 -1.18 38.16 -59.51
N ILE A 365 0.06 38.30 -59.06
CA ILE A 365 0.91 39.43 -59.38
C ILE A 365 1.36 39.25 -60.84
N LYS A 366 0.98 40.21 -61.68
CA LYS A 366 1.51 40.39 -63.04
C LYS A 366 3.05 40.38 -63.00
N PRO A 367 3.73 39.78 -63.99
CA PRO A 367 5.18 39.69 -63.99
C PRO A 367 5.78 41.10 -63.96
N VAL A 368 6.40 41.45 -62.83
CA VAL A 368 7.30 42.58 -62.71
C VAL A 368 8.69 42.02 -63.01
N GLU A 369 9.31 42.54 -64.07
CA GLU A 369 10.71 42.31 -64.38
C GLU A 369 11.57 42.85 -63.22
N ILE A 370 11.95 41.96 -62.31
CA ILE A 370 12.92 42.25 -61.26
C ILE A 370 14.30 42.09 -61.91
N LYS A 371 15.03 43.19 -62.00
CA LYS A 371 16.46 43.19 -62.33
C LYS A 371 17.20 42.47 -61.21
N GLU A 372 17.74 41.30 -61.52
CA GLU A 372 18.62 40.54 -60.64
C GLU A 372 19.93 41.32 -60.44
N GLU A 373 20.07 41.98 -59.30
CA GLU A 373 21.40 42.34 -58.81
C GLU A 373 22.08 41.06 -58.28
N PRO A 374 23.35 40.80 -58.66
CA PRO A 374 24.05 39.59 -58.26
C PRO A 374 24.37 39.64 -56.77
N ILE A 375 23.50 39.04 -55.96
CA ILE A 375 23.78 38.78 -54.54
C ILE A 375 25.01 37.86 -54.48
N GLU A 376 26.02 38.29 -53.72
CA GLU A 376 27.35 37.70 -53.67
C GLU A 376 27.32 36.21 -53.27
N SER A 377 27.58 35.34 -54.24
CA SER A 377 27.63 33.87 -54.10
C SER A 377 28.38 33.29 -52.90
N LYS A 378 29.28 34.06 -52.26
CA LYS A 378 30.09 33.60 -51.12
C LYS A 378 29.30 33.41 -49.83
N GLU A 379 28.35 34.30 -49.52
CA GLU A 379 27.55 34.19 -48.30
C GLU A 379 26.63 32.96 -48.31
N ILE A 380 26.17 32.54 -49.49
CA ILE A 380 25.33 31.36 -49.66
C ILE A 380 26.12 30.07 -49.43
N ASP A 381 27.38 30.02 -49.85
CA ASP A 381 28.22 28.83 -49.68
C ASP A 381 28.69 28.67 -48.23
N ASP A 382 28.96 29.76 -47.51
CA ASP A 382 29.24 29.73 -46.07
C ASP A 382 28.02 29.21 -45.27
N MET A 383 26.81 29.67 -45.60
CA MET A 383 25.58 29.16 -44.97
C MET A 383 25.33 27.67 -45.24
N LYS A 384 25.68 27.16 -46.43
CA LYS A 384 25.56 25.74 -46.75
C LYS A 384 26.51 24.88 -45.92
N ASN A 385 27.76 25.33 -45.76
CA ASN A 385 28.75 24.64 -44.94
C ASN A 385 28.31 24.59 -43.47
N ASP A 386 27.78 25.70 -42.93
CA ASP A 386 27.22 25.74 -41.58
C ASP A 386 26.03 24.79 -41.38
N LEU A 387 25.16 24.67 -42.39
CA LEU A 387 24.05 23.72 -42.36
C LEU A 387 24.55 22.28 -42.41
N GLN A 388 25.56 21.97 -43.23
CA GLN A 388 26.17 20.65 -43.29
C GLN A 388 26.78 20.25 -41.94
N ASN A 389 27.57 21.13 -41.32
CA ASN A 389 28.15 20.89 -40.00
C ASN A 389 27.06 20.64 -38.93
N LYS A 390 25.98 21.43 -38.94
CA LYS A 390 24.84 21.21 -38.03
C LYS A 390 24.13 19.89 -38.28
N THR A 391 23.99 19.46 -39.54
CA THR A 391 23.39 18.15 -39.85
C THR A 391 24.26 16.99 -39.40
N GLU A 392 25.58 17.10 -39.50
CA GLU A 392 26.51 16.10 -38.97
C GLU A 392 26.45 16.03 -37.43
N GLU A 393 26.40 17.18 -36.75
CA GLU A 393 26.20 17.24 -35.30
C GLU A 393 24.87 16.58 -34.86
N ILE A 394 23.79 16.79 -35.62
CA ILE A 394 22.49 16.18 -35.33
C ILE A 394 22.57 14.66 -35.52
N ASN A 395 23.18 14.17 -36.60
CA ASN A 395 23.35 12.74 -36.84
C ASN A 395 24.19 12.07 -35.73
N ASN A 396 25.25 12.73 -35.27
CA ASN A 396 26.08 12.26 -34.15
C ASN A 396 25.28 12.21 -32.83
N LYS A 397 24.42 13.22 -32.58
CA LYS A 397 23.52 13.22 -31.42
C LYS A 397 22.47 12.11 -31.51
N ASP A 398 21.92 11.84 -32.69
CA ASP A 398 20.97 10.74 -32.89
C ASP A 398 21.61 9.36 -32.65
N GLN A 399 22.88 9.20 -33.00
CA GLN A 399 23.63 7.97 -32.70
C GLN A 399 23.84 7.80 -31.19
N THR A 400 24.24 8.85 -30.47
CA THR A 400 24.41 8.79 -29.01
C THR A 400 23.09 8.52 -28.29
N ILE A 401 21.97 9.07 -28.77
CA ILE A 401 20.63 8.77 -28.23
C ILE A 401 20.29 7.29 -28.41
N LYS A 402 20.56 6.69 -29.58
CA LYS A 402 20.34 5.26 -29.82
C LYS A 402 21.18 4.38 -28.89
N GLU A 403 22.46 4.72 -28.70
CA GLU A 403 23.35 4.02 -27.78
C GLU A 403 22.83 4.08 -26.34
N LEU A 404 22.44 5.27 -25.87
CA LEU A 404 21.83 5.45 -24.54
C LEU A 404 20.54 4.66 -24.36
N GLN A 405 19.67 4.60 -25.38
CA GLN A 405 18.45 3.79 -25.34
C GLN A 405 18.76 2.29 -25.24
N THR A 406 19.79 1.79 -25.94
CA THR A 406 20.22 0.40 -25.81
C THR A 406 20.81 0.10 -24.43
N ALA A 407 21.62 1.02 -23.89
CA ALA A 407 22.19 0.91 -22.54
C ALA A 407 21.11 0.88 -21.45
N LEU A 408 20.06 1.71 -21.58
CA LEU A 408 18.92 1.70 -20.66
C LEU A 408 18.18 0.35 -20.70
N ARG A 409 17.90 -0.20 -21.88
CA ARG A 409 17.27 -1.53 -22.01
C ARG A 409 18.11 -2.65 -21.40
N ILE A 410 19.44 -2.57 -21.49
CA ILE A 410 20.33 -3.55 -20.85
C ILE A 410 20.24 -3.42 -19.32
N LYS A 411 20.34 -2.19 -18.79
CA LYS A 411 20.21 -1.93 -17.34
C LYS A 411 18.86 -2.37 -16.78
N GLU A 412 17.77 -2.18 -17.51
CA GLU A 412 16.43 -2.66 -17.11
C GLU A 412 16.41 -4.19 -16.97
N LYS A 413 17.01 -4.92 -17.92
CA LYS A 413 17.13 -6.40 -17.84
C LYS A 413 18.03 -6.85 -16.70
N GLU A 414 19.12 -6.14 -16.44
CA GLU A 414 20.00 -6.42 -15.30
C GLU A 414 19.27 -6.22 -13.97
N LEU A 415 18.50 -5.14 -13.83
CA LEU A 415 17.67 -4.89 -12.66
C LEU A 415 16.61 -5.97 -12.49
N GLU A 416 15.95 -6.41 -13.56
CA GLU A 416 14.96 -7.49 -13.49
C GLU A 416 15.60 -8.83 -13.05
N ASN A 417 16.83 -9.10 -13.47
CA ASN A 417 17.59 -10.28 -13.05
C ASN A 417 18.05 -10.17 -11.59
N LYS A 418 18.54 -9.01 -11.14
CA LYS A 418 18.89 -8.75 -9.74
C LYS A 418 17.67 -8.87 -8.83
N ASP A 419 16.52 -8.37 -9.27
CA ASP A 419 15.26 -8.53 -8.58
C ASP A 419 14.94 -10.02 -8.40
N LYS A 420 15.01 -10.82 -9.46
CA LYS A 420 14.82 -12.28 -9.40
C LYS A 420 15.80 -12.92 -8.41
N GLU A 421 17.07 -12.55 -8.45
CA GLU A 421 18.12 -13.04 -7.54
C GLU A 421 17.82 -12.73 -6.06
N ILE A 422 17.53 -11.47 -5.72
CA ILE A 422 17.20 -11.03 -4.35
C ILE A 422 15.97 -11.80 -3.84
N LYS A 423 14.98 -12.01 -4.72
CA LYS A 423 13.77 -12.76 -4.38
C LYS A 423 14.03 -14.25 -4.13
N PHE A 424 15.09 -14.82 -4.72
CA PHE A 424 15.53 -16.18 -4.38
C PHE A 424 16.25 -16.25 -3.04
N GLN A 425 17.03 -15.23 -2.68
CA GLN A 425 17.81 -15.25 -1.45
C GLN A 425 16.94 -15.41 -0.20
N VAL A 426 15.74 -14.82 -0.18
CA VAL A 426 14.78 -14.95 0.93
C VAL A 426 14.39 -16.40 1.22
N PHE A 427 14.38 -17.28 0.21
CA PHE A 427 13.99 -18.69 0.36
C PHE A 427 15.19 -19.64 0.42
N LYS A 428 16.41 -19.19 0.11
CA LYS A 428 17.62 -20.02 0.17
C LYS A 428 17.96 -20.49 1.59
N GLU A 429 17.47 -19.79 2.61
CA GLU A 429 17.65 -20.19 4.00
C GLU A 429 16.75 -21.36 4.43
N LEU A 430 15.85 -21.84 3.57
CA LEU A 430 14.94 -22.94 3.85
C LEU A 430 15.43 -24.20 3.13
N GLU A 431 15.94 -25.17 3.89
CA GLU A 431 16.51 -26.42 3.36
C GLU A 431 15.47 -27.27 2.63
N SER A 432 14.18 -27.11 2.97
CA SER A 432 13.09 -27.83 2.32
C SER A 432 12.66 -27.27 0.96
N ILE A 433 13.25 -26.17 0.50
CA ILE A 433 12.84 -25.46 -0.73
C ILE A 433 13.92 -25.52 -1.80
N ASP A 434 13.67 -26.30 -2.85
CA ASP A 434 14.47 -26.25 -4.08
C ASP A 434 14.28 -24.90 -4.81
N ASP A 435 15.29 -24.46 -5.57
CA ASP A 435 15.22 -23.22 -6.39
C ASP A 435 13.95 -23.17 -7.26
N LYS A 436 13.57 -24.29 -7.87
CA LYS A 436 12.34 -24.38 -8.69
C LYS A 436 11.07 -24.16 -7.86
N THR A 437 11.05 -24.64 -6.62
CA THR A 437 9.93 -24.45 -5.70
C THR A 437 9.87 -23.00 -5.23
N ALA A 438 11.01 -22.36 -4.97
CA ALA A 438 11.08 -20.92 -4.66
C ALA A 438 10.49 -20.06 -5.80
N ILE A 439 10.81 -20.37 -7.07
CA ILE A 439 10.21 -19.71 -8.25
C ILE A 439 8.69 -19.83 -8.24
N LEU A 440 8.18 -21.04 -7.96
CA LEU A 440 6.74 -21.31 -7.97
C LEU A 440 6.02 -20.57 -6.84
N LEU A 441 6.60 -20.54 -5.64
CA LEU A 441 6.06 -19.80 -4.50
C LEU A 441 5.97 -18.30 -4.81
N TYR A 442 7.05 -17.72 -5.32
CA TYR A 442 7.10 -16.31 -5.69
C TYR A 442 6.05 -15.95 -6.76
N LYS A 443 5.92 -16.75 -7.82
CA LYS A 443 4.90 -16.54 -8.87
C LYS A 443 3.46 -16.60 -8.36
N ASN A 444 3.22 -17.23 -7.21
CA ASN A 444 1.91 -17.31 -6.57
C ASN A 444 1.71 -16.24 -5.46
N GLY A 445 2.62 -15.26 -5.35
CA GLY A 445 2.49 -14.13 -4.43
C GLY A 445 3.11 -14.34 -3.06
N TYR A 446 3.83 -15.46 -2.84
CA TYR A 446 4.59 -15.69 -1.62
C TYR A 446 5.99 -15.10 -1.79
N SER A 447 6.13 -13.80 -1.57
CA SER A 447 7.40 -13.07 -1.70
C SER A 447 8.17 -12.92 -0.39
N THR A 448 7.54 -13.21 0.75
CA THR A 448 8.14 -13.08 2.09
C THR A 448 7.94 -14.36 2.91
N ILE A 449 8.81 -14.56 3.91
CA ILE A 449 8.71 -15.65 4.88
C ILE A 449 7.35 -15.57 5.62
N ASP A 450 6.89 -14.38 5.99
CA ASP A 450 5.61 -14.18 6.68
C ASP A 450 4.38 -14.57 5.81
N ALA A 451 4.46 -14.36 4.50
CA ALA A 451 3.41 -14.82 3.59
C ALA A 451 3.31 -16.36 3.58
N LEU A 452 4.43 -17.05 3.80
CA LEU A 452 4.48 -18.52 3.91
C LEU A 452 4.02 -19.04 5.27
N THR A 453 4.27 -18.33 6.38
CA THR A 453 3.77 -18.73 7.71
C THR A 453 2.25 -18.68 7.79
N THR A 454 1.63 -17.73 7.09
CA THR A 454 0.16 -17.62 7.01
C THR A 454 -0.49 -18.59 6.01
N ALA A 455 0.32 -19.25 5.17
CA ALA A 455 -0.18 -20.14 4.12
C ALA A 455 -0.69 -21.47 4.69
N THR A 456 -1.89 -21.90 4.30
CA THR A 456 -2.37 -23.23 4.65
C THR A 456 -1.78 -24.30 3.73
N LEU A 457 -1.72 -25.55 4.21
CA LEU A 457 -1.30 -26.69 3.39
C LEU A 457 -2.10 -26.81 2.09
N LYS A 458 -3.39 -26.46 2.12
CA LYS A 458 -4.25 -26.46 0.93
C LYS A 458 -3.76 -25.45 -0.10
N ASP A 459 -3.38 -24.25 0.34
CA ASP A 459 -2.95 -23.18 -0.57
C ASP A 459 -1.63 -23.51 -1.26
N LEU A 460 -0.66 -24.07 -0.51
CA LEU A 460 0.60 -24.55 -1.10
C LEU A 460 0.38 -25.70 -2.09
N THR A 461 -0.53 -26.64 -1.79
CA THR A 461 -0.83 -27.75 -2.73
C THR A 461 -1.67 -27.35 -3.95
N LYS A 462 -2.31 -26.17 -3.96
CA LYS A 462 -2.97 -25.64 -5.17
C LYS A 462 -1.95 -25.22 -6.23
N ILE A 463 -0.70 -24.94 -5.82
CA ILE A 463 0.38 -24.55 -6.72
C ILE A 463 0.84 -25.79 -7.49
N LYS A 464 0.63 -25.79 -8.82
CA LYS A 464 1.09 -26.87 -9.69
C LYS A 464 2.62 -27.01 -9.58
N GLY A 465 3.07 -28.20 -9.19
CA GLY A 465 4.49 -28.52 -9.00
C GLY A 465 4.90 -28.74 -7.55
N ILE A 466 4.11 -28.26 -6.58
CA ILE A 466 4.39 -28.49 -5.15
C ILE A 466 3.65 -29.73 -4.67
N LYS A 467 4.40 -30.77 -4.28
CA LYS A 467 3.83 -32.00 -3.74
C LYS A 467 3.35 -31.76 -2.30
N LYS A 468 2.33 -32.51 -1.86
CA LYS A 468 1.84 -32.45 -0.47
C LYS A 468 2.94 -32.70 0.58
N LYS A 469 3.95 -33.52 0.25
CA LYS A 469 5.09 -33.78 1.13
C LYS A 469 6.00 -32.56 1.28
N THR A 470 6.32 -31.86 0.19
CA THR A 470 7.16 -30.65 0.24
C THR A 470 6.43 -29.50 0.92
N ALA A 471 5.14 -29.31 0.63
CA ALA A 471 4.31 -28.32 1.34
C ALA A 471 4.29 -28.54 2.86
N LYS A 472 4.22 -29.79 3.32
CA LYS A 472 4.32 -30.13 4.76
C LYS A 472 5.70 -29.84 5.34
N ALA A 473 6.76 -30.15 4.60
CA ALA A 473 8.14 -29.90 5.05
C ALA A 473 8.37 -28.39 5.24
N ILE A 474 7.92 -27.57 4.28
CA ILE A 474 7.99 -26.11 4.33
C ILE A 474 7.25 -25.59 5.57
N ILE A 475 5.98 -25.97 5.79
CA ILE A 475 5.22 -25.49 6.95
C ILE A 475 5.91 -25.88 8.27
N LYS A 476 6.39 -27.13 8.38
CA LYS A 476 7.07 -27.61 9.58
C LYS A 476 8.39 -26.86 9.85
N GLU A 477 9.15 -26.55 8.81
CA GLU A 477 10.39 -25.78 8.93
C GLU A 477 10.11 -24.33 9.37
N MET A 478 9.03 -23.73 8.85
CA MET A 478 8.59 -22.39 9.23
C MET A 478 8.07 -22.33 10.67
N GLU A 479 7.32 -23.33 11.11
CA GLU A 479 6.89 -23.49 12.51
C GLU A 479 8.11 -23.57 13.44
N LYS A 480 9.13 -24.37 13.07
CA LYS A 480 10.37 -24.50 13.84
C LYS A 480 11.17 -23.19 13.92
N LYS A 481 11.28 -22.44 12.82
CA LYS A 481 11.94 -21.12 12.82
C LYS A 481 11.16 -20.09 13.64
N HIS A 482 9.83 -20.13 13.58
CA HIS A 482 8.98 -19.23 14.36
C HIS A 482 9.06 -19.52 15.87
N GLU A 483 9.21 -20.78 16.26
CA GLU A 483 9.40 -21.18 17.66
C GLU A 483 10.75 -20.65 18.21
N TRP A 484 11.83 -20.75 17.43
CA TRP A 484 13.12 -20.12 17.75
C TRP A 484 13.02 -18.61 17.94
N ILE A 485 12.33 -17.92 17.03
CA ILE A 485 12.13 -16.46 17.15
C ILE A 485 11.32 -16.12 18.41
N GLN A 486 10.32 -16.93 18.78
CA GLN A 486 9.54 -16.69 20.01
C GLN A 486 10.35 -16.91 21.28
N ASP A 487 11.29 -17.86 21.28
CA ASP A 487 12.15 -18.08 22.44
C ASP A 487 13.22 -16.99 22.55
N ASP A 488 13.82 -16.56 21.44
CA ASP A 488 14.75 -15.43 21.41
C ASP A 488 14.05 -14.09 21.74
N THR A 489 12.81 -13.90 21.29
CA THR A 489 12.04 -12.69 21.64
C THR A 489 11.51 -12.73 23.07
N LYS A 490 11.22 -13.89 23.67
CA LYS A 490 10.96 -13.99 25.11
C LYS A 490 12.21 -13.67 25.91
N VAL A 491 13.39 -14.16 25.49
CA VAL A 491 14.67 -13.78 26.10
C VAL A 491 14.88 -12.27 25.98
N ALA A 492 14.70 -11.69 24.78
CA ALA A 492 14.86 -10.25 24.57
C ALA A 492 13.78 -9.39 25.25
N GLN A 493 12.56 -9.87 25.43
CA GLN A 493 11.50 -9.16 26.16
C GLN A 493 11.71 -9.26 27.68
N ILE A 494 12.20 -10.40 28.18
CA ILE A 494 12.65 -10.52 29.58
C ILE A 494 13.84 -9.58 29.83
N ASP A 495 14.74 -9.43 28.86
CA ASP A 495 15.88 -8.51 28.96
C ASP A 495 15.43 -7.04 28.89
N LYS A 496 14.48 -6.69 28.01
CA LYS A 496 13.94 -5.32 27.90
C LYS A 496 13.06 -4.90 29.07
N ILE A 497 12.26 -5.80 29.65
CA ILE A 497 11.44 -5.49 30.83
C ILE A 497 12.32 -5.32 32.09
N LYS A 498 13.54 -5.87 32.10
CA LYS A 498 14.54 -5.69 33.17
C LYS A 498 15.60 -4.64 32.87
N GLU A 499 15.50 -3.92 31.75
CA GLU A 499 16.45 -2.86 31.38
C GLU A 499 16.27 -1.59 32.22
N ASP A 500 15.15 -1.46 32.94
CA ASP A 500 14.77 -0.21 33.61
C ASP A 500 15.25 -0.07 35.07
N GLU A 501 15.52 -1.16 35.81
CA GLU A 501 15.78 -1.06 37.26
C GLU A 501 17.09 -0.34 37.62
N PHE A 502 18.08 -0.29 36.72
CA PHE A 502 19.35 0.39 36.97
C PHE A 502 19.45 1.78 36.35
N LYS A 503 18.44 2.25 35.59
CA LYS A 503 18.49 3.52 34.86
C LYS A 503 18.59 4.74 35.77
N ASP A 504 18.13 4.61 37.02
CA ASP A 504 18.17 5.69 38.00
C ASP A 504 19.57 5.93 38.61
N ILE A 505 20.51 5.00 38.40
CA ILE A 505 21.89 5.08 38.92
C ILE A 505 22.81 5.59 37.81
N LYS A 506 23.17 6.87 37.86
CA LYS A 506 23.99 7.55 36.83
C LYS A 506 25.35 6.90 36.61
N SER A 507 25.90 6.24 37.62
CA SER A 507 27.19 5.54 37.52
C SER A 507 27.12 4.16 36.83
N ILE A 508 25.93 3.67 36.47
CA ILE A 508 25.75 2.38 35.78
C ILE A 508 25.41 2.62 34.32
N ASP A 509 26.41 2.46 33.46
CA ASP A 509 26.17 2.42 32.00
C ASP A 509 25.48 1.10 31.61
N GLU A 510 24.84 1.07 30.44
CA GLU A 510 24.15 -0.11 29.90
C GLU A 510 25.04 -1.36 29.80
N LYS A 511 26.36 -1.15 29.59
CA LYS A 511 27.37 -2.22 29.61
C LYS A 511 27.60 -2.77 31.02
N ILE A 512 27.62 -1.91 32.04
CA ILE A 512 27.77 -2.30 33.44
C ILE A 512 26.49 -3.01 33.90
N GLY A 513 25.32 -2.50 33.52
CA GLY A 513 24.02 -3.14 33.79
C GLY A 513 23.96 -4.58 33.24
N ARG A 514 24.47 -4.82 32.03
CA ARG A 514 24.60 -6.19 31.48
C ARG A 514 25.53 -7.07 32.30
N LEU A 515 26.71 -6.58 32.68
CA LEU A 515 27.66 -7.34 33.51
C LEU A 515 27.09 -7.71 34.89
N LEU A 516 26.31 -6.81 35.49
CA LEU A 516 25.64 -7.07 36.77
C LEU A 516 24.60 -8.19 36.63
N ARG A 517 23.75 -8.13 35.59
CA ARG A 517 22.75 -9.17 35.30
C ARG A 517 23.37 -10.53 34.98
N GLU A 518 24.46 -10.57 34.22
CA GLU A 518 25.23 -11.80 33.95
C GLU A 518 25.75 -12.46 35.23
N ASN A 519 25.98 -11.67 36.29
CA ASN A 519 26.40 -12.16 37.60
C ASN A 519 25.22 -12.39 38.56
N GLY A 520 23.98 -12.39 38.05
CA GLY A 520 22.76 -12.66 38.81
C GLY A 520 22.26 -11.49 39.66
N ILE A 521 22.76 -10.28 39.43
CA ILE A 521 22.37 -9.08 40.16
C ILE A 521 21.33 -8.35 39.32
N ASN A 522 20.06 -8.52 39.68
CA ASN A 522 18.94 -8.03 38.87
C ASN A 522 18.24 -6.82 39.47
N SER A 523 18.41 -6.55 40.78
CA SER A 523 17.75 -5.45 41.47
C SER A 523 18.70 -4.50 42.21
N ILE A 524 18.22 -3.29 42.52
CA ILE A 524 18.93 -2.30 43.35
C ILE A 524 19.21 -2.87 44.75
N ASP A 525 18.32 -3.71 45.29
CA ASP A 525 18.50 -4.31 46.61
C ASP A 525 19.61 -5.39 46.61
N ASP A 526 19.77 -6.12 45.50
CA ASP A 526 20.93 -7.03 45.34
C ASP A 526 22.25 -6.25 45.38
N LEU A 527 22.29 -5.08 44.72
CA LEU A 527 23.45 -4.20 44.74
C LEU A 527 23.72 -3.59 46.13
N ARG A 528 22.68 -3.30 46.93
CA ARG A 528 22.83 -2.84 48.32
C ARG A 528 23.55 -3.88 49.18
N ASN A 529 23.15 -5.14 49.04
CA ASN A 529 23.68 -6.25 49.83
C ASN A 529 25.13 -6.60 49.47
N LEU A 530 25.62 -6.19 48.29
CA LEU A 530 26.96 -6.49 47.85
C LEU A 530 28.03 -5.56 48.44
N ASN A 531 29.17 -6.15 48.79
CA ASN A 531 30.35 -5.39 49.19
C ASN A 531 31.13 -4.88 47.97
N ILE A 532 31.89 -3.79 48.16
CA ILE A 532 32.73 -3.21 47.09
C ILE A 532 33.70 -4.26 46.52
N LYS A 533 34.17 -5.20 47.36
CA LYS A 533 35.05 -6.30 46.93
C LYS A 533 34.35 -7.23 45.94
N ASP A 534 33.08 -7.54 46.18
CA ASP A 534 32.32 -8.46 45.32
C ASP A 534 31.97 -7.81 43.98
N LEU A 535 31.63 -6.52 43.97
CA LEU A 535 31.47 -5.75 42.73
C LEU A 535 32.77 -5.71 41.91
N THR A 536 33.94 -5.59 42.56
CA THR A 536 35.23 -5.63 41.83
C THR A 536 35.65 -7.02 41.35
N LYS A 537 35.00 -8.10 41.78
CA LYS A 537 35.22 -9.44 41.21
C LYS A 537 34.63 -9.55 39.80
N ILE A 538 33.63 -8.72 39.48
CA ILE A 538 33.00 -8.68 38.16
C ILE A 538 33.98 -8.01 37.18
N ARG A 539 34.41 -8.77 36.17
CA ARG A 539 35.38 -8.30 35.18
C ARG A 539 34.81 -7.11 34.41
N GLY A 540 35.46 -5.95 34.54
CA GLY A 540 35.05 -4.69 33.89
C GLY A 540 34.65 -3.59 34.86
N ILE A 541 34.33 -3.91 36.12
CA ILE A 541 33.96 -2.92 37.13
C ILE A 541 35.21 -2.51 37.93
N LYS A 542 35.72 -1.31 37.69
CA LYS A 542 36.85 -0.75 38.44
C LYS A 542 36.41 -0.39 39.87
N ARG A 543 37.35 -0.47 40.83
CA ARG A 543 37.11 -0.12 42.25
C ARG A 543 36.54 1.29 42.46
N LYS A 544 36.89 2.26 41.60
CA LYS A 544 36.33 3.62 41.66
C LYS A 544 34.83 3.63 41.31
N VAL A 545 34.45 2.93 40.24
CA VAL A 545 33.05 2.80 39.79
C VAL A 545 32.22 2.05 40.83
N ALA A 546 32.73 0.94 41.38
CA ALA A 546 32.05 0.20 42.45
C ALA A 546 31.77 1.06 43.70
N LYS A 547 32.67 1.97 44.06
CA LYS A 547 32.45 2.94 45.15
C LYS A 547 31.36 3.96 44.80
N GLN A 548 31.35 4.47 43.57
CA GLN A 548 30.35 5.43 43.10
C GLN A 548 28.95 4.81 43.08
N ILE A 549 28.82 3.61 42.52
CA ILE A 549 27.56 2.84 42.52
C ILE A 549 27.04 2.68 43.96
N LYS A 550 27.88 2.24 44.89
CA LYS A 550 27.46 2.06 46.29
C LYS A 550 27.03 3.36 46.97
N HIS A 551 27.74 4.45 46.70
CA HIS A 551 27.40 5.76 47.24
C HIS A 551 26.10 6.34 46.65
N GLU A 552 25.81 6.10 45.37
CA GLU A 552 24.55 6.49 44.73
C GLU A 552 23.38 5.68 45.29
N ILE A 553 23.57 4.38 45.49
CA ILE A 553 22.55 3.48 46.06
C ILE A 553 22.21 3.82 47.51
N GLU A 554 23.20 4.20 48.32
CA GLU A 554 22.98 4.69 49.70
C GLU A 554 22.19 6.00 49.73
N LYS A 555 22.28 6.82 48.67
CA LYS A 555 21.49 8.07 48.55
C LYS A 555 20.05 7.82 48.11
N ILE A 556 19.79 6.73 47.40
CA ILE A 556 18.41 6.34 47.06
C ILE A 556 17.78 5.89 48.38
N PRO A 557 16.78 6.62 48.92
CA PRO A 557 16.11 6.20 50.13
C PRO A 557 15.56 4.79 49.92
N LEU A 558 15.74 3.90 50.90
CA LEU A 558 14.96 2.67 50.95
C LEU A 558 13.51 3.12 50.89
N CYS A 559 12.82 2.82 49.78
CA CYS A 559 11.37 2.80 49.79
C CYS A 559 11.01 1.75 50.84
N LEU A 560 10.87 2.20 52.09
CA LEU A 560 10.37 1.42 53.19
C LEU A 560 9.09 0.77 52.65
N GLU A 561 9.11 -0.55 52.61
CA GLU A 561 7.93 -1.35 52.35
C GLU A 561 6.78 -0.73 53.14
N LEU A 562 5.67 -0.47 52.45
CA LEU A 562 4.39 -0.05 52.99
C LEU A 562 3.87 -1.08 54.02
N LYS A 563 4.53 -1.14 55.17
CA LYS A 563 4.09 -1.80 56.39
C LYS A 563 3.91 -0.64 57.36
N GLU A 564 2.68 -0.51 57.87
CA GLU A 564 2.22 0.53 58.80
C GLU A 564 1.75 1.85 58.17
N ILE A 565 0.83 1.77 57.20
CA ILE A 565 -0.25 2.78 57.09
C ILE A 565 -1.57 2.03 57.34
N GLU A 566 -1.77 1.61 58.59
CA GLU A 566 -3.05 1.08 59.06
C GLU A 566 -3.75 2.04 60.03
N GLU A 567 -3.17 3.21 60.32
CA GLU A 567 -3.75 4.17 61.26
C GLU A 567 -3.94 5.56 60.63
N GLU A 568 -5.18 6.06 60.73
CA GLU A 568 -5.65 7.42 60.42
C GLU A 568 -5.68 7.87 58.96
N TRP A 569 -6.73 7.45 58.23
CA TRP A 569 -7.28 8.27 57.15
C TRP A 569 -8.02 9.48 57.74
N GLU A 570 -7.33 10.61 57.91
CA GLU A 570 -8.01 11.90 57.85
C GLU A 570 -8.47 12.16 56.39
N PRO A 571 -9.71 12.62 56.15
CA PRO A 571 -10.16 12.95 54.80
C PRO A 571 -9.39 14.17 54.28
N ILE A 572 -8.32 13.93 53.53
CA ILE A 572 -7.58 14.97 52.82
C ILE A 572 -8.39 15.42 51.60
N ASP A 573 -8.73 16.71 51.56
CA ASP A 573 -9.38 17.37 50.43
C ASP A 573 -8.64 17.09 49.10
N GLU A 574 -9.36 16.48 48.15
CA GLU A 574 -8.92 15.94 46.85
C GLU A 574 -8.37 16.97 45.83
N ALA A 575 -7.85 18.11 46.26
CA ALA A 575 -7.59 19.24 45.37
C ALA A 575 -6.25 19.20 44.61
N LYS A 576 -5.23 18.42 45.01
CA LYS A 576 -3.86 18.62 44.47
C LYS A 576 -3.00 17.36 44.27
N ILE A 577 -3.55 16.30 43.68
CA ILE A 577 -2.73 15.23 43.09
C ILE A 577 -2.79 15.34 41.56
N SER A 578 -1.61 15.44 40.95
CA SER A 578 -1.36 15.59 39.51
C SER A 578 -1.85 14.34 38.75
N LYS A 579 -3.04 14.49 38.15
CA LYS A 579 -3.71 13.53 37.28
C LYS A 579 -2.87 13.27 36.02
N SER A 580 -2.06 12.21 36.00
CA SER A 580 -1.78 11.53 34.73
C SER A 580 -3.13 11.10 34.16
N LYS A 581 -3.50 11.72 33.04
CA LYS A 581 -4.87 11.73 32.50
C LYS A 581 -5.28 10.33 32.01
N VAL A 582 -5.66 9.44 32.93
CA VAL A 582 -6.58 8.35 32.59
C VAL A 582 -7.88 9.03 32.20
N LYS A 583 -8.07 9.26 30.90
CA LYS A 583 -9.31 9.80 30.34
C LYS A 583 -10.41 8.82 30.72
N LYS A 584 -11.14 9.10 31.82
CA LYS A 584 -12.32 8.33 32.21
C LYS A 584 -13.28 8.32 31.01
N ILE A 585 -13.35 7.19 30.30
CA ILE A 585 -14.17 7.03 29.09
C ILE A 585 -15.63 7.16 29.52
N LYS A 586 -16.32 8.20 29.06
CA LYS A 586 -17.70 8.55 29.48
C LYS A 586 -18.80 7.72 28.77
N GLY A 587 -18.51 6.48 28.36
CA GLY A 587 -19.45 5.60 27.65
C GLY A 587 -20.32 4.75 28.58
N PHE A 588 -21.50 4.33 28.11
CA PHE A 588 -22.34 3.36 28.84
C PHE A 588 -21.68 1.97 28.81
N LYS A 589 -21.51 1.35 29.98
CA LYS A 589 -20.90 0.02 30.15
C LYS A 589 -21.97 -1.04 30.44
N HIS A 590 -21.82 -2.21 29.82
CA HIS A 590 -22.63 -3.41 30.09
C HIS A 590 -21.70 -4.63 30.14
N GLY A 591 -21.36 -5.09 31.34
CA GLY A 591 -20.25 -6.03 31.55
C GLY A 591 -18.93 -5.44 31.04
N ASP A 592 -18.19 -6.20 30.23
CA ASP A 592 -16.93 -5.77 29.60
C ASP A 592 -17.13 -4.87 28.38
N TYR A 593 -18.37 -4.62 27.96
CA TYR A 593 -18.65 -3.92 26.71
C TYR A 593 -19.00 -2.45 26.95
N ILE A 594 -18.46 -1.57 26.10
CA ILE A 594 -18.76 -0.13 26.05
C ILE A 594 -19.59 0.16 24.79
N LEU A 595 -20.63 1.00 24.92
CA LEU A 595 -21.46 1.42 23.80
C LEU A 595 -20.79 2.54 22.98
N TYR A 596 -20.60 2.29 21.69
CA TYR A 596 -20.03 3.22 20.72
C TYR A 596 -21.04 3.59 19.63
N GLU A 597 -20.85 4.77 19.04
CA GLU A 597 -21.57 5.27 17.88
C GLU A 597 -20.59 5.55 16.73
N LYS A 598 -20.86 5.01 15.55
CA LYS A 598 -20.06 5.22 14.31
C LYS A 598 -20.98 5.58 13.15
N GLU A 599 -20.58 6.56 12.36
CA GLU A 599 -21.22 6.88 11.09
C GLU A 599 -20.73 5.91 10.01
N MET A 600 -21.66 5.32 9.25
CA MET A 600 -21.35 4.42 8.15
C MET A 600 -22.07 4.85 6.88
N ASP A 601 -21.35 4.87 5.77
CA ASP A 601 -21.93 5.09 4.45
C ASP A 601 -22.66 3.82 3.98
N THR A 602 -23.94 3.98 3.64
CA THR A 602 -24.71 2.88 3.03
C THR A 602 -24.48 2.84 1.52
N LYS A 603 -24.74 1.69 0.88
CA LYS A 603 -24.72 1.52 -0.59
C LYS A 603 -25.58 2.53 -1.36
N SER A 604 -26.48 3.24 -0.67
CA SER A 604 -27.32 4.31 -1.23
C SER A 604 -26.70 5.71 -1.12
N GLY A 605 -25.43 5.83 -0.70
CA GLY A 605 -24.74 7.10 -0.45
C GLY A 605 -25.25 7.87 0.78
N LYS A 606 -26.18 7.29 1.55
CA LYS A 606 -26.72 7.91 2.76
C LYS A 606 -25.92 7.48 3.99
N LYS A 607 -25.45 8.44 4.76
CA LYS A 607 -24.84 8.21 6.08
C LYS A 607 -25.88 7.66 7.04
N LYS A 608 -25.58 6.54 7.70
CA LYS A 608 -26.37 5.98 8.80
C LYS A 608 -25.50 5.86 10.04
N ILE A 609 -26.07 6.28 11.16
CA ILE A 609 -25.44 6.14 12.47
C ILE A 609 -25.73 4.73 13.00
N VAL A 610 -24.67 3.94 13.19
CA VAL A 610 -24.72 2.59 13.76
C VAL A 610 -24.22 2.64 15.20
N ARG A 611 -24.99 2.07 16.12
CA ARG A 611 -24.63 1.96 17.54
C ARG A 611 -24.33 0.50 17.87
N TYR A 612 -23.18 0.24 18.46
CA TYR A 612 -22.69 -1.12 18.73
C TYR A 612 -21.88 -1.17 20.02
N PHE A 613 -21.79 -2.36 20.60
CA PHE A 613 -21.03 -2.63 21.82
C PHE A 613 -19.68 -3.26 21.45
N SER A 614 -18.59 -2.78 22.05
CA SER A 614 -17.22 -3.31 21.85
C SER A 614 -16.48 -3.44 23.18
N LYS A 615 -15.59 -4.43 23.32
CA LYS A 615 -14.71 -4.57 24.49
C LYS A 615 -13.47 -3.66 24.41
N SER A 616 -12.95 -3.44 23.20
CA SER A 616 -11.82 -2.56 22.91
C SER A 616 -12.29 -1.23 22.32
N GLU A 617 -11.47 -0.19 22.46
CA GLU A 617 -11.69 1.11 21.81
C GLU A 617 -11.55 0.98 20.28
N PRO A 618 -12.61 1.17 19.50
CA PRO A 618 -12.54 1.15 18.04
C PRO A 618 -11.97 2.47 17.49
N GLU A 619 -11.22 2.40 16.39
CA GLU A 619 -10.56 3.57 15.77
C GLU A 619 -11.53 4.72 15.46
N ASP A 620 -12.73 4.42 14.95
CA ASP A 620 -13.70 5.44 14.50
C ASP A 620 -14.95 5.58 15.38
N GLY A 621 -15.01 4.90 16.54
CA GLY A 621 -16.21 4.88 17.37
C GLY A 621 -16.16 5.89 18.52
N LYS A 622 -17.19 6.75 18.64
CA LYS A 622 -17.32 7.65 19.79
C LYS A 622 -18.10 6.97 20.91
N PRO A 623 -17.55 6.86 22.14
CA PRO A 623 -18.27 6.27 23.27
C PRO A 623 -19.47 7.15 23.64
N ILE A 624 -20.66 6.54 23.76
CA ILE A 624 -21.92 7.25 23.97
C ILE A 624 -22.67 6.73 25.20
N LYS A 625 -23.48 7.60 25.83
CA LYS A 625 -24.44 7.19 26.86
C LYS A 625 -25.61 6.43 26.24
N LEU A 626 -26.31 5.62 27.04
CA LEU A 626 -27.48 4.88 26.57
C LEU A 626 -28.57 5.84 26.04
N PRO A 627 -29.00 5.72 24.76
CA PRO A 627 -30.03 6.60 24.21
C PRO A 627 -31.38 6.44 24.92
N LYS A 628 -32.11 7.54 25.11
CA LYS A 628 -33.45 7.52 25.72
C LYS A 628 -34.39 6.62 24.90
N GLY A 629 -35.13 5.74 25.57
CA GLY A 629 -36.08 4.82 24.94
C GLY A 629 -35.48 3.49 24.44
N TYR A 630 -34.21 3.20 24.77
CA TYR A 630 -33.59 1.90 24.50
C TYR A 630 -33.26 1.17 25.81
N GLU A 631 -33.29 -0.16 25.76
CA GLU A 631 -32.81 -1.09 26.77
C GLU A 631 -31.74 -1.99 26.15
N VAL A 632 -30.79 -2.47 26.94
CA VAL A 632 -29.77 -3.42 26.49
C VAL A 632 -30.27 -4.84 26.74
N LYS A 633 -30.15 -5.71 25.76
CA LYS A 633 -30.42 -7.15 25.89
C LYS A 633 -29.24 -7.94 25.35
N GLU A 634 -28.99 -9.10 25.92
CA GLU A 634 -27.96 -10.02 25.43
C GLU A 634 -28.57 -11.02 24.45
N ASN A 635 -27.91 -11.23 23.32
CA ASN A 635 -28.32 -12.25 22.37
C ASN A 635 -27.92 -13.63 22.92
N LYS A 636 -28.91 -14.44 23.31
CA LYS A 636 -28.71 -15.79 23.88
C LYS A 636 -27.82 -16.71 23.03
N LYS A 637 -27.75 -16.51 21.71
CA LYS A 637 -26.92 -17.33 20.81
C LYS A 637 -25.45 -16.90 20.76
N THR A 638 -25.18 -15.59 20.89
CA THR A 638 -23.84 -15.05 20.65
C THR A 638 -23.21 -14.43 21.89
N GLY A 639 -23.97 -14.22 22.97
CA GLY A 639 -23.53 -13.52 24.18
C GLY A 639 -23.27 -12.03 24.00
N TYR A 640 -23.53 -11.46 22.81
CA TYR A 640 -23.28 -10.04 22.55
C TYR A 640 -24.45 -9.16 22.99
N PRO A 641 -24.20 -8.05 23.71
CA PRO A 641 -25.24 -7.08 24.03
C PRO A 641 -25.67 -6.29 22.80
N TYR A 642 -26.97 -6.02 22.71
CA TYR A 642 -27.58 -5.23 21.64
C TYR A 642 -28.66 -4.29 22.19
N LEU A 643 -28.85 -3.17 21.51
CA LEU A 643 -29.88 -2.18 21.87
C LEU A 643 -31.25 -2.60 21.33
N LYS A 644 -32.26 -2.65 22.20
CA LYS A 644 -33.67 -2.87 21.85
C LYS A 644 -34.49 -1.63 22.25
N LYS A 645 -35.39 -1.18 21.38
CA LYS A 645 -36.34 -0.10 21.76
C LYS A 645 -37.25 -0.61 22.87
N LYS A 646 -37.40 0.17 23.95
CA LYS A 646 -38.44 -0.04 24.96
C LYS A 646 -39.79 0.10 24.25
N LYS A 647 -40.67 -0.88 24.46
CA LYS A 647 -42.02 -0.86 23.90
C LYS A 647 -42.92 0.05 24.71
#